data_AF-A0A3P4B2D4-F1
#
_entry.id   AF-A0A3P4B2D4-F1
#
_cell.length_a   1.000
_cell.length_b   1.000
_cell.length_c   1.000
_cell.angle_alpha   90.00
_cell.angle_beta   90.00
_cell.angle_gamma   90.00
#
_symmetry.space_group_name_H-M   'P 1'
#
loop_
_entity.id
_entity.type
_entity.pdbx_description
1 polymer ?
#
loop_
_entity_poly.entity_id
_entity_poly.type
_entity_poly.pdbx_seq_one_letter_code
_entity_poly.pdbx_strand_id
1 'polypeptide(L)'
;MPTRKRPPTDPAPQPAVDTAYLNTDSGPATPPSEAAAHPAVKQARAVGKMVEGMPANPNKPAEYGLAAARPPAGATAEPAEESALASTLSEKNRSGKTGARAASGVNAAGGELPRVRADGSGQAITTNQGVPVSDNQSSLKAGLRGPALLKDFILREKITHFDHERIPERIVHARGSAAHGYFECYEALADLTCASLFAEAGKRTPVFVRFSTVAGERGSKDTARDVRGFAVKFYTDQGNWDLVGNNMPVFFIQDAMKFPDLVHAVKPEPHHGMPQAASAHDTFWDFISLMPESTHMIMWLMSDRAIPRSYRMMQGFGVHTFRFVNAEGQAKLVKFHWNPKLGTHSHVWDEAVKISGADPDYHRRDLWEAIEAGEYPEWELGVQVFDEAQAEQFSFDILDSTKIVPEELVPIRPIGRMVLNRNPDNFFAETEQVAFCTAHIVPGLDFTNDPLLAGRIHSYVDTQISRLGGPNFHELPINAPLAPVHNNQRDGMHRQAIHRGRVAYEPNSLAGGCPFQAGSAGFVSFPEPVAADELRGKAEKFAEHYNQATLFYESQSGHEQQHIIDAFSFELSKVTVPGIRQRIVATLRNVSETLAQAVAANLGMPGLPDPLARADGSAPEPEVGHSAALSLLARPGDGGIRTRKIAVLVADGVDGQAAMQTAQALIGKGAVVRLVGQHVGLLEAAAGQSLDADASFQNSPSVLFDAAVVPDGAAAIEALCADGFALEFIRDLFRHGKSLLAIGAGRQLLEQAGVPLADPDPGLVLADSAGKPALASFIQAVARHRHPERETDPPKV
;
A
#
# COMPACT_ATOMS: atom_id res chain seq x y z
N MET A 1 58.73 43.01 6.05
CA MET A 1 57.95 41.75 6.09
C MET A 1 56.54 42.07 5.62
N PRO A 2 56.07 41.53 4.48
CA PRO A 2 54.70 41.75 4.05
C PRO A 2 53.78 40.77 4.79
N THR A 3 52.71 41.31 5.37
CA THR A 3 51.63 40.58 6.02
C THR A 3 50.90 39.71 4.98
N ARG A 4 51.08 38.38 5.09
CA ARG A 4 50.27 37.39 4.37
C ARG A 4 48.81 37.53 4.83
N LYS A 5 47.93 37.98 3.92
CA LYS A 5 46.49 37.79 4.06
C LYS A 5 46.20 36.29 4.11
N ARG A 6 45.43 35.86 5.12
CA ARG A 6 44.81 34.52 5.16
C ARG A 6 43.95 34.36 3.90
N PRO A 7 43.96 33.18 3.23
CA PRO A 7 42.99 32.90 2.18
C PRO A 7 41.57 32.92 2.78
N PRO A 8 40.54 33.24 1.99
CA PRO A 8 39.16 33.08 2.44
C PRO A 8 38.98 31.60 2.82
N THR A 9 38.47 31.35 4.01
CA THR A 9 37.90 30.05 4.36
C THR A 9 36.72 29.83 3.42
N ASP A 10 36.79 28.81 2.57
CA ASP A 10 35.62 28.38 1.80
C ASP A 10 34.43 28.25 2.75
N PRO A 11 33.27 28.83 2.42
CA PRO A 11 32.09 28.68 3.25
C PRO A 11 31.81 27.19 3.40
N ALA A 12 31.70 26.72 4.64
CA ALA A 12 31.40 25.32 4.92
C ALA A 12 30.10 24.94 4.19
N PRO A 13 30.06 23.82 3.44
CA PRO A 13 28.86 23.40 2.73
C PRO A 13 27.72 23.28 3.75
N GLN A 14 26.56 23.87 3.45
CA GLN A 14 25.38 23.57 4.24
C GLN A 14 24.94 22.14 3.89
N PRO A 15 24.80 21.26 4.88
CA PRO A 15 24.38 19.88 4.63
C PRO A 15 22.98 19.87 4.02
N ALA A 16 22.70 18.82 3.22
CA ALA A 16 21.34 18.53 2.76
C ALA A 16 20.34 18.57 3.93
N VAL A 17 19.06 18.86 3.64
CA VAL A 17 18.00 18.79 4.65
C VAL A 17 17.96 17.39 5.27
N ASP A 18 17.78 17.29 6.59
CA ASP A 18 17.82 15.98 7.29
C ASP A 18 16.81 14.97 6.72
N THR A 19 15.69 15.46 6.16
CA THR A 19 14.66 14.64 5.51
C THR A 19 15.11 14.00 4.20
N ALA A 20 16.21 14.46 3.59
CA ALA A 20 16.80 13.86 2.40
C ALA A 20 17.11 12.36 2.61
N TYR A 21 17.63 12.04 3.80
CA TYR A 21 18.05 10.68 4.19
C TYR A 21 16.88 9.78 4.63
N LEU A 22 15.64 10.24 4.51
CA LEU A 22 14.44 9.43 4.75
C LEU A 22 13.88 8.79 3.47
N ASN A 23 14.50 9.05 2.32
CA ASN A 23 14.05 8.56 1.02
C ASN A 23 14.99 7.47 0.48
N THR A 24 14.49 6.66 -0.43
CA THR A 24 15.16 5.48 -0.99
C THR A 24 15.40 5.56 -2.50
N ASP A 25 14.94 6.62 -3.16
CA ASP A 25 14.95 6.81 -4.62
C ASP A 25 16.03 7.79 -5.10
N SER A 26 16.64 8.54 -4.19
CA SER A 26 17.69 9.54 -4.45
C SER A 26 18.33 9.99 -3.12
N GLY A 27 19.54 10.53 -3.15
CA GLY A 27 20.22 11.02 -1.95
C GLY A 27 21.23 12.14 -2.26
N PRO A 28 21.64 12.90 -1.24
CA PRO A 28 22.53 14.06 -1.39
C PRO A 28 23.95 13.65 -1.78
N ALA A 29 24.70 14.57 -2.41
CA ALA A 29 26.06 14.32 -2.87
C ALA A 29 27.09 14.33 -1.71
N THR A 30 26.74 14.96 -0.58
CA THR A 30 27.59 15.05 0.60
C THR A 30 27.18 14.07 1.71
N PRO A 31 28.16 13.50 2.45
CA PRO A 31 27.87 12.62 3.57
C PRO A 31 27.12 13.36 4.68
N PRO A 32 26.26 12.67 5.46
CA PRO A 32 25.41 13.33 6.44
C PRO A 32 26.18 14.04 7.56
N SER A 33 25.67 15.18 8.01
CA SER A 33 26.26 16.01 9.09
C SER A 33 26.45 15.23 10.39
N GLU A 34 27.61 15.36 11.04
CA GLU A 34 27.91 14.72 12.35
C GLU A 34 26.97 15.14 13.48
N ALA A 35 26.32 16.30 13.36
CA ALA A 35 25.38 16.81 14.35
C ALA A 35 23.97 16.21 14.27
N ALA A 36 23.61 15.54 13.17
CA ALA A 36 22.26 15.03 12.94
C ALA A 36 21.95 13.79 13.80
N ALA A 37 20.87 13.87 14.59
CA ALA A 37 20.51 12.85 15.58
C ALA A 37 19.56 11.77 15.05
N HIS A 38 18.91 11.98 13.90
CA HIS A 38 17.89 11.07 13.37
C HIS A 38 18.48 9.68 13.02
N PRO A 39 17.84 8.56 13.41
CA PRO A 39 18.38 7.21 13.19
C PRO A 39 18.74 6.89 11.73
N ALA A 40 17.90 7.31 10.77
CA ALA A 40 18.17 7.11 9.34
C ALA A 40 19.44 7.86 8.87
N VAL A 41 19.65 9.08 9.37
CA VAL A 41 20.85 9.86 9.07
C VAL A 41 22.11 9.20 9.66
N LYS A 42 22.00 8.61 10.86
CA LYS A 42 23.08 7.82 11.48
C LYS A 42 23.40 6.55 10.68
N GLN A 43 22.38 5.82 10.23
CA GLN A 43 22.58 4.64 9.39
C GLN A 43 23.23 5.01 8.06
N ALA A 44 22.74 6.04 7.36
CA ALA A 44 23.34 6.50 6.10
C ALA A 44 24.83 6.85 6.28
N ARG A 45 25.19 7.50 7.40
CA ARG A 45 26.58 7.78 7.78
C ARG A 45 27.39 6.50 8.03
N ALA A 46 26.82 5.55 8.77
CA ALA A 46 27.48 4.29 9.12
C ALA A 46 27.71 3.42 7.86
N VAL A 47 26.75 3.39 6.94
CA VAL A 47 26.89 2.75 5.61
C VAL A 47 27.97 3.45 4.78
N GLY A 48 27.97 4.79 4.73
CA GLY A 48 29.00 5.55 4.02
C GLY A 48 30.42 5.22 4.50
N LYS A 49 30.65 5.24 5.82
CA LYS A 49 31.94 4.85 6.42
C LYS A 49 32.32 3.39 6.13
N MET A 50 31.33 2.49 6.08
CA MET A 50 31.56 1.08 5.73
C MET A 50 32.03 0.92 4.27
N VAL A 51 31.41 1.65 3.35
CA VAL A 51 31.79 1.68 1.93
C VAL A 51 33.18 2.29 1.73
N GLU A 52 33.52 3.36 2.46
CA GLU A 52 34.87 3.93 2.47
C GLU A 52 35.94 2.92 2.93
N GLY A 53 35.58 1.98 3.80
CA GLY A 53 36.43 0.87 4.23
C GLY A 53 36.74 -0.16 3.13
N MET A 54 36.01 -0.12 2.00
CA MET A 54 36.22 -1.00 0.85
C MET A 54 36.10 -0.22 -0.48
N PRO A 55 37.04 0.70 -0.79
CA PRO A 55 36.94 1.60 -1.94
C PRO A 55 37.13 0.89 -3.30
N ALA A 56 37.68 -0.32 -3.29
CA ALA A 56 37.84 -1.20 -4.43
C ALA A 56 37.85 -2.65 -3.96
N ASN A 57 37.64 -3.60 -4.87
CA ASN A 57 37.85 -5.02 -4.58
C ASN A 57 39.34 -5.36 -4.77
N PRO A 58 40.14 -5.50 -3.69
CA PRO A 58 41.58 -5.73 -3.80
C PRO A 58 41.91 -7.14 -4.30
N ASN A 59 40.93 -8.05 -4.29
CA ASN A 59 41.11 -9.41 -4.79
C ASN A 59 41.01 -9.48 -6.32
N LYS A 60 40.51 -8.41 -6.97
CA LYS A 60 40.28 -8.37 -8.42
C LYS A 60 41.52 -8.72 -9.26
N PRO A 61 42.74 -8.23 -8.95
CA PRO A 61 43.93 -8.60 -9.70
C PRO A 61 44.36 -10.07 -9.53
N ALA A 62 44.03 -10.70 -8.40
CA ALA A 62 44.39 -12.09 -8.11
C ALA A 62 43.53 -13.12 -8.89
N GLU A 63 42.49 -12.64 -9.58
CA GLU A 63 41.61 -13.44 -10.45
C GLU A 63 42.27 -13.83 -11.79
N TYR A 64 43.47 -13.32 -12.09
CA TYR A 64 44.13 -13.48 -13.38
C TYR A 64 45.46 -14.25 -13.28
N GLY A 65 45.72 -15.12 -14.27
CA GLY A 65 46.99 -15.85 -14.40
C GLY A 65 47.18 -16.99 -13.39
N LEU A 66 48.44 -17.37 -13.12
CA LEU A 66 48.78 -18.48 -12.22
C LEU A 66 48.39 -18.24 -10.75
N ALA A 67 48.19 -16.97 -10.35
CA ALA A 67 47.72 -16.60 -9.02
C ALA A 67 46.28 -17.09 -8.74
N ALA A 68 45.44 -17.19 -9.77
CA ALA A 68 44.06 -17.69 -9.65
C ALA A 68 43.96 -19.16 -9.19
N ALA A 69 45.06 -19.92 -9.25
CA ALA A 69 45.11 -21.29 -8.73
C ALA A 69 45.12 -21.38 -7.19
N ARG A 70 45.28 -20.24 -6.49
CA ARG A 70 45.26 -20.14 -5.02
C ARG A 70 44.49 -18.87 -4.62
N PRO A 71 43.15 -18.92 -4.55
CA PRO A 71 42.35 -17.73 -4.28
C PRO A 71 42.62 -17.17 -2.87
N PRO A 72 42.72 -15.84 -2.72
CA PRO A 72 42.85 -15.19 -1.42
C PRO A 72 41.50 -15.15 -0.67
N ALA A 73 41.55 -14.95 0.65
CA ALA A 73 40.35 -14.67 1.45
C ALA A 73 39.66 -13.39 0.96
N GLY A 74 38.32 -13.34 1.05
CA GLY A 74 37.52 -12.18 0.68
C GLY A 74 37.92 -10.93 1.47
N ALA A 75 38.02 -9.78 0.80
CA ALA A 75 38.13 -8.50 1.48
C ALA A 75 36.82 -8.20 2.21
N THR A 76 36.93 -7.73 3.46
CA THR A 76 35.80 -7.39 4.33
C THR A 76 36.04 -6.01 4.94
N ALA A 77 34.97 -5.33 5.33
CA ALA A 77 35.02 -4.08 6.09
C ALA A 77 34.13 -4.24 7.33
N GLU A 78 34.65 -3.82 8.48
CA GLU A 78 33.90 -3.88 9.74
C GLU A 78 32.94 -2.69 9.84
N PRO A 79 31.68 -2.90 10.24
CA PRO A 79 30.73 -1.81 10.44
C PRO A 79 31.12 -0.99 11.68
N ALA A 80 31.16 0.34 11.54
CA ALA A 80 31.35 1.23 12.69
C ALA A 80 30.15 1.20 13.66
N GLU A 81 28.95 0.91 13.16
CA GLU A 81 27.71 0.71 13.92
C GLU A 81 26.87 -0.41 13.29
N GLU A 82 26.22 -1.25 14.11
CA GLU A 82 25.42 -2.39 13.62
C GLU A 82 24.27 -1.98 12.69
N SER A 83 23.71 -0.77 12.82
CA SER A 83 22.62 -0.31 11.95
C SER A 83 23.02 -0.24 10.47
N ALA A 84 24.32 -0.17 10.14
CA ALA A 84 24.79 -0.23 8.75
C ALA A 84 24.49 -1.58 8.07
N LEU A 85 24.32 -2.63 8.85
CA LEU A 85 24.01 -3.99 8.39
C LEU A 85 22.54 -4.38 8.59
N ALA A 86 21.76 -3.54 9.28
CA ALA A 86 20.35 -3.81 9.55
C ALA A 86 19.55 -3.81 8.24
N SER A 87 18.65 -4.78 8.08
CA SER A 87 17.72 -4.81 6.93
C SER A 87 16.69 -3.67 7.00
N THR A 88 16.41 -3.16 8.20
CA THR A 88 15.51 -2.02 8.49
C THR A 88 15.88 -1.40 9.84
N LEU A 89 15.76 -0.07 10.02
CA LEU A 89 15.96 0.58 11.32
C LEU A 89 14.93 0.14 12.36
N SER A 90 13.78 -0.35 11.89
CA SER A 90 12.66 -0.80 12.70
C SER A 90 12.89 -2.18 13.33
N GLU A 91 13.97 -2.90 13.00
CA GLU A 91 14.25 -4.22 13.56
C GLU A 91 14.43 -4.23 15.09
N LYS A 92 14.72 -3.05 15.67
CA LYS A 92 14.77 -2.79 17.12
C LYS A 92 13.41 -2.96 17.81
N ASN A 93 12.31 -2.82 17.06
CA ASN A 93 10.94 -2.99 17.55
C ASN A 93 10.65 -4.50 17.67
N ARG A 94 10.53 -4.98 18.91
CA ARG A 94 10.31 -6.39 19.25
C ARG A 94 8.83 -6.65 19.53
N SER A 95 8.34 -7.82 19.13
CA SER A 95 7.04 -8.37 19.53
C SER A 95 7.18 -9.87 19.78
N GLY A 96 6.14 -10.51 20.32
CA GLY A 96 6.13 -11.97 20.46
C GLY A 96 6.30 -12.73 19.13
N LYS A 97 6.00 -12.09 17.98
CA LYS A 97 6.17 -12.67 16.64
C LYS A 97 7.55 -12.39 16.03
N THR A 98 8.06 -11.17 16.22
CA THR A 98 9.32 -10.72 15.57
C THR A 98 10.56 -11.00 16.41
N GLY A 99 10.39 -11.25 17.72
CA GLY A 99 11.46 -11.55 18.67
C GLY A 99 12.57 -10.50 18.73
N ALA A 100 13.77 -10.92 19.12
CA ALA A 100 14.97 -10.10 18.99
C ALA A 100 15.44 -10.05 17.52
N ARG A 101 16.25 -9.04 17.18
CA ARG A 101 16.98 -8.99 15.89
C ARG A 101 17.85 -10.24 15.72
N ALA A 102 18.23 -10.55 14.48
CA ALA A 102 19.17 -11.64 14.21
C ALA A 102 20.46 -11.44 15.02
N ALA A 103 20.95 -12.49 15.67
CA ALA A 103 22.26 -12.45 16.31
C ALA A 103 23.32 -12.51 15.22
N SER A 104 24.28 -11.58 15.25
CA SER A 104 25.29 -11.49 14.19
C SER A 104 26.05 -12.80 14.06
N GLY A 105 26.13 -13.33 12.84
CA GLY A 105 26.80 -14.60 12.52
C GLY A 105 26.09 -15.88 12.99
N VAL A 106 24.79 -15.87 13.30
CA VAL A 106 24.01 -17.05 13.74
C VAL A 106 22.87 -17.41 12.77
N ASN A 107 22.60 -18.71 12.55
CA ASN A 107 21.50 -19.26 11.74
C ASN A 107 20.78 -20.39 12.54
N ALA A 108 19.45 -20.33 12.76
CA ALA A 108 18.77 -21.09 13.83
C ALA A 108 17.35 -21.63 13.53
N ALA A 109 17.13 -22.51 12.54
CA ALA A 109 15.78 -22.87 12.05
C ALA A 109 14.80 -23.67 13.01
N GLY A 110 14.02 -23.03 13.92
CA GLY A 110 12.74 -23.50 14.57
C GLY A 110 11.58 -22.44 14.87
N GLY A 111 10.34 -22.61 14.37
CA GLY A 111 9.10 -21.81 14.62
C GLY A 111 9.00 -20.28 14.30
N GLU A 112 9.69 -19.44 15.06
CA GLU A 112 9.57 -17.97 15.10
C GLU A 112 10.40 -17.28 13.99
N LEU A 113 10.17 -16.00 13.64
CA LEU A 113 11.02 -15.36 12.60
C LEU A 113 12.52 -15.32 12.95
N PRO A 114 12.95 -15.02 14.19
CA PRO A 114 14.37 -15.07 14.57
C PRO A 114 15.06 -16.40 14.27
N ARG A 115 14.28 -17.49 14.23
CA ARG A 115 14.77 -18.81 13.86
C ARG A 115 15.42 -18.80 12.46
N VAL A 116 14.72 -18.24 11.48
CA VAL A 116 14.99 -18.47 10.04
C VAL A 116 15.80 -17.32 9.48
N ARG A 117 16.03 -16.27 10.28
CA ARG A 117 16.95 -15.21 9.94
C ARG A 117 18.35 -15.80 9.84
N ALA A 118 19.01 -15.51 8.74
CA ALA A 118 20.40 -15.84 8.51
C ALA A 118 21.15 -14.54 8.23
N ASP A 119 22.27 -14.35 8.92
CA ASP A 119 23.22 -13.25 8.69
C ASP A 119 24.55 -13.85 8.22
N GLY A 120 25.05 -13.36 7.09
CA GLY A 120 26.29 -13.85 6.46
C GLY A 120 27.56 -13.13 6.92
N SER A 121 27.46 -12.08 7.72
CA SER A 121 28.63 -11.27 8.12
C SER A 121 29.67 -12.10 8.87
N GLY A 122 30.93 -11.97 8.43
CA GLY A 122 32.08 -12.68 9.02
C GLY A 122 32.16 -14.19 8.71
N GLN A 123 31.30 -14.73 7.84
CA GLN A 123 31.25 -16.17 7.53
C GLN A 123 31.83 -16.49 6.13
N ALA A 124 32.28 -17.74 5.93
CA ALA A 124 32.68 -18.24 4.61
C ALA A 124 31.47 -18.68 3.77
N ILE A 125 31.52 -18.47 2.45
CA ILE A 125 30.48 -18.96 1.53
C ILE A 125 30.44 -20.49 1.56
N THR A 126 29.25 -21.06 1.71
CA THR A 126 29.02 -22.51 1.63
C THR A 126 28.00 -22.86 0.56
N THR A 127 27.96 -24.13 0.16
CA THR A 127 26.81 -24.75 -0.49
C THR A 127 25.61 -24.84 0.48
N ASN A 128 24.43 -25.19 -0.02
CA ASN A 128 23.24 -25.45 0.81
C ASN A 128 23.42 -26.68 1.72
N GLN A 129 24.41 -27.53 1.44
CA GLN A 129 24.81 -28.66 2.29
C GLN A 129 25.91 -28.28 3.31
N GLY A 130 26.27 -27.00 3.42
CA GLY A 130 27.29 -26.50 4.34
C GLY A 130 28.73 -26.78 3.92
N VAL A 131 29.00 -27.11 2.65
CA VAL A 131 30.37 -27.33 2.14
C VAL A 131 31.01 -25.97 1.81
N PRO A 132 32.14 -25.58 2.43
CA PRO A 132 32.83 -24.33 2.10
C PRO A 132 33.25 -24.26 0.63
N VAL A 133 32.99 -23.12 -0.03
CA VAL A 133 33.27 -22.89 -1.45
C VAL A 133 34.60 -22.15 -1.59
N SER A 134 35.58 -22.79 -2.23
CA SER A 134 36.91 -22.17 -2.45
C SER A 134 36.93 -21.15 -3.60
N ASP A 135 36.14 -21.36 -4.66
CA ASP A 135 36.03 -20.48 -5.83
C ASP A 135 34.55 -20.40 -6.25
N ASN A 136 33.96 -19.20 -6.16
CA ASN A 136 32.58 -18.90 -6.55
C ASN A 136 32.51 -18.03 -7.83
N GLN A 137 33.63 -17.88 -8.54
CA GLN A 137 33.77 -17.06 -9.73
C GLN A 137 33.81 -17.90 -11.01
N SER A 138 34.23 -19.16 -10.90
CA SER A 138 34.46 -20.05 -12.04
C SER A 138 33.70 -21.36 -11.94
N SER A 139 33.23 -21.86 -13.09
CA SER A 139 32.88 -23.28 -13.23
C SER A 139 34.14 -24.15 -13.25
N LEU A 140 34.04 -25.38 -12.76
CA LEU A 140 35.04 -26.42 -12.94
C LEU A 140 35.13 -26.80 -14.43
N LYS A 141 36.30 -26.66 -15.02
CA LYS A 141 36.56 -26.88 -16.46
C LYS A 141 37.70 -27.88 -16.69
N ALA A 142 37.72 -28.51 -17.86
CA ALA A 142 38.87 -29.29 -18.35
C ALA A 142 40.01 -28.36 -18.84
N GLY A 143 40.69 -27.69 -17.91
CA GLY A 143 41.70 -26.66 -18.19
C GLY A 143 41.08 -25.27 -18.32
N LEU A 144 41.90 -24.21 -18.23
CA LEU A 144 41.44 -22.83 -18.10
C LEU A 144 40.51 -22.35 -19.24
N ARG A 145 40.67 -22.91 -20.45
CA ARG A 145 39.85 -22.64 -21.65
C ARG A 145 39.05 -23.86 -22.14
N GLY A 146 38.98 -24.93 -21.35
CA GLY A 146 38.22 -26.13 -21.69
C GLY A 146 36.73 -26.02 -21.34
N PRO A 147 35.91 -27.01 -21.74
CA PRO A 147 34.49 -27.04 -21.40
C PRO A 147 34.26 -27.20 -19.90
N ALA A 148 33.13 -26.68 -19.41
CA ALA A 148 32.65 -26.91 -18.05
C ALA A 148 32.29 -28.39 -17.84
N LEU A 149 32.54 -28.91 -16.64
CA LEU A 149 32.34 -30.32 -16.31
C LEU A 149 31.06 -30.52 -15.50
N LEU A 150 30.19 -31.45 -15.90
CA LEU A 150 28.91 -31.74 -15.23
C LEU A 150 29.07 -32.15 -13.75
N LYS A 151 30.24 -32.69 -13.37
CA LYS A 151 30.56 -33.05 -11.98
C LYS A 151 30.73 -31.84 -11.05
N ASP A 152 30.67 -30.62 -11.57
CA ASP A 152 30.64 -29.40 -10.78
C ASP A 152 29.32 -29.28 -10.01
N PHE A 153 29.30 -29.80 -8.79
CA PHE A 153 28.11 -29.78 -7.95
C PHE A 153 27.82 -28.38 -7.37
N ILE A 154 28.84 -27.54 -7.19
CA ILE A 154 28.68 -26.17 -6.66
C ILE A 154 27.95 -25.31 -7.70
N LEU A 155 28.42 -25.33 -8.95
CA LEU A 155 27.75 -24.64 -10.05
C LEU A 155 26.30 -25.11 -10.20
N ARG A 156 26.10 -26.43 -10.27
CA ARG A 156 24.75 -26.99 -10.48
C ARG A 156 23.82 -26.62 -9.34
N GLU A 157 24.24 -26.76 -8.08
CA GLU A 157 23.38 -26.41 -6.93
C GLU A 157 22.99 -24.92 -6.95
N LYS A 158 23.95 -24.02 -7.21
CA LYS A 158 23.71 -22.57 -7.29
C LYS A 158 22.73 -22.21 -8.42
N ILE A 159 22.93 -22.77 -9.62
CA ILE A 159 22.05 -22.52 -10.78
C ILE A 159 20.68 -23.16 -10.58
N THR A 160 20.61 -24.40 -10.06
CA THR A 160 19.34 -25.06 -9.77
C THR A 160 18.51 -24.27 -8.75
N HIS A 161 19.11 -23.69 -7.72
CA HIS A 161 18.36 -22.82 -6.81
C HIS A 161 17.84 -21.55 -7.52
N PHE A 162 18.70 -20.88 -8.31
CA PHE A 162 18.31 -19.71 -9.10
C PHE A 162 17.14 -19.99 -10.06
N ASP A 163 17.22 -21.10 -10.81
CA ASP A 163 16.20 -21.53 -11.78
C ASP A 163 14.83 -21.82 -11.13
N HIS A 164 14.80 -22.02 -9.82
CA HIS A 164 13.59 -22.34 -9.04
C HIS A 164 13.24 -21.27 -7.99
N GLU A 165 13.74 -20.03 -8.13
CA GLU A 165 13.40 -18.94 -7.20
C GLU A 165 11.94 -18.47 -7.32
N ARG A 166 11.32 -18.58 -8.49
CA ARG A 166 9.97 -18.04 -8.73
C ARG A 166 8.90 -19.07 -8.35
N ILE A 167 7.94 -18.62 -7.55
CA ILE A 167 6.67 -19.31 -7.29
C ILE A 167 5.53 -18.64 -8.08
N PRO A 168 4.40 -19.33 -8.29
CA PRO A 168 3.19 -18.68 -8.81
C PRO A 168 2.84 -17.45 -7.97
N GLU A 169 2.49 -16.35 -8.63
CA GLU A 169 1.90 -15.21 -7.91
C GLU A 169 0.46 -15.52 -7.48
N ARG A 170 -0.15 -14.64 -6.69
CA ARG A 170 -1.57 -14.73 -6.38
C ARG A 170 -2.40 -14.49 -7.66
N ILE A 171 -3.49 -15.23 -7.85
CA ILE A 171 -4.38 -15.09 -9.03
C ILE A 171 -4.91 -13.66 -9.18
N VAL A 172 -5.34 -13.08 -8.06
CA VAL A 172 -5.71 -11.67 -7.88
C VAL A 172 -4.89 -11.09 -6.74
N HIS A 173 -4.77 -9.77 -6.67
CA HIS A 173 -3.98 -9.12 -5.63
C HIS A 173 -2.49 -9.50 -5.65
N ALA A 174 -1.95 -9.79 -6.85
CA ALA A 174 -0.55 -10.18 -7.03
C ALA A 174 0.41 -9.06 -6.62
N ARG A 175 0.14 -7.83 -7.07
CA ARG A 175 0.89 -6.63 -6.69
C ARG A 175 0.47 -6.18 -5.29
N GLY A 176 1.41 -6.21 -4.34
CA GLY A 176 1.16 -5.76 -2.98
C GLY A 176 2.41 -5.48 -2.17
N SER A 177 2.19 -4.91 -0.99
CA SER A 177 3.21 -4.46 -0.04
C SER A 177 2.71 -4.71 1.38
N ALA A 178 3.61 -5.06 2.30
CA ALA A 178 3.21 -5.49 3.64
C ALA A 178 4.12 -4.96 4.73
N ALA A 179 3.58 -4.91 5.95
CA ALA A 179 4.30 -4.51 7.14
C ALA A 179 3.79 -5.24 8.39
N HIS A 180 4.67 -5.36 9.39
CA HIS A 180 4.36 -5.85 10.72
C HIS A 180 3.85 -4.72 11.62
N GLY A 181 3.07 -5.09 12.63
CA GLY A 181 2.54 -4.16 13.60
C GLY A 181 1.90 -4.81 14.81
N TYR A 182 1.02 -4.07 15.47
CA TYR A 182 0.14 -4.59 16.51
C TYR A 182 -1.25 -3.95 16.42
N PHE A 183 -2.25 -4.69 16.85
CA PHE A 183 -3.57 -4.20 17.20
C PHE A 183 -3.67 -4.03 18.71
N GLU A 184 -4.29 -2.95 19.19
CA GLU A 184 -4.52 -2.63 20.59
C GLU A 184 -6.01 -2.41 20.83
N CYS A 185 -6.62 -3.26 21.66
CA CYS A 185 -8.04 -3.18 21.99
C CYS A 185 -8.32 -2.01 22.96
N TYR A 186 -9.42 -1.27 22.77
CA TYR A 186 -9.76 -0.14 23.65
C TYR A 186 -10.46 -0.57 24.94
N GLU A 187 -11.37 -1.54 24.85
CA GLU A 187 -12.18 -2.02 25.96
C GLU A 187 -12.57 -3.48 25.76
N ALA A 188 -12.89 -4.17 26.85
CA ALA A 188 -13.39 -5.53 26.75
C ALA A 188 -14.75 -5.56 26.02
N LEU A 189 -14.91 -6.48 25.06
CA LEU A 189 -16.16 -6.68 24.29
C LEU A 189 -16.87 -7.98 24.65
N ALA A 190 -16.76 -8.42 25.91
CA ALA A 190 -17.28 -9.72 26.35
C ALA A 190 -18.80 -9.88 26.17
N ASP A 191 -19.55 -8.76 26.12
CA ASP A 191 -20.98 -8.73 25.80
C ASP A 191 -21.28 -9.13 24.35
N LEU A 192 -20.34 -8.88 23.43
CA LEU A 192 -20.48 -9.15 22.01
C LEU A 192 -19.76 -10.43 21.57
N THR A 193 -18.54 -10.64 22.03
CA THR A 193 -17.64 -11.69 21.51
C THR A 193 -16.73 -12.27 22.59
N CYS A 194 -16.47 -13.57 22.52
CA CYS A 194 -15.46 -14.24 23.35
C CYS A 194 -14.06 -14.28 22.71
N ALA A 195 -13.84 -13.57 21.59
CA ALA A 195 -12.56 -13.58 20.90
C ALA A 195 -11.43 -12.96 21.74
N SER A 196 -10.36 -13.73 21.97
CA SER A 196 -9.31 -13.39 22.94
C SER A 196 -8.63 -12.03 22.74
N LEU A 197 -8.56 -11.51 21.51
CA LEU A 197 -7.96 -10.20 21.22
C LEU A 197 -8.80 -9.02 21.74
N PHE A 198 -10.09 -9.23 22.03
CA PHE A 198 -11.01 -8.22 22.58
C PHE A 198 -11.34 -8.44 24.06
N ALA A 199 -10.56 -9.28 24.76
CA ALA A 199 -10.86 -9.69 26.13
C ALA A 199 -10.62 -8.59 27.17
N GLU A 200 -9.70 -7.65 26.92
CA GLU A 200 -9.37 -6.58 27.87
C GLU A 200 -8.82 -5.33 27.17
N ALA A 201 -9.01 -4.18 27.82
CA ALA A 201 -8.47 -2.90 27.38
C ALA A 201 -6.93 -2.92 27.36
N GLY A 202 -6.34 -2.34 26.32
CA GLY A 202 -4.89 -2.23 26.14
C GLY A 202 -4.20 -3.51 25.68
N LYS A 203 -4.92 -4.63 25.52
CA LYS A 203 -4.34 -5.87 25.01
C LYS A 203 -3.78 -5.67 23.61
N ARG A 204 -2.50 -6.03 23.44
CA ARG A 204 -1.81 -5.94 22.15
C ARG A 204 -1.68 -7.30 21.47
N THR A 205 -2.23 -7.40 20.27
CA THR A 205 -2.13 -8.58 19.41
C THR A 205 -1.20 -8.27 18.23
N PRO A 206 -0.12 -9.03 18.00
CA PRO A 206 0.73 -8.83 16.83
C PRO A 206 -0.08 -8.98 15.53
N VAL A 207 0.24 -8.17 14.53
CA VAL A 207 -0.39 -8.25 13.20
C VAL A 207 0.64 -8.23 12.08
N PHE A 208 0.27 -8.81 10.94
CA PHE A 208 0.91 -8.59 9.65
C PHE A 208 -0.14 -8.16 8.63
N VAL A 209 0.10 -7.04 7.96
CA VAL A 209 -0.86 -6.42 7.03
C VAL A 209 -0.28 -6.42 5.64
N ARG A 210 -1.07 -6.80 4.64
CA ARG A 210 -0.73 -6.68 3.23
C ARG A 210 -1.77 -5.84 2.49
N PHE A 211 -1.31 -4.78 1.87
CA PHE A 211 -2.06 -3.97 0.91
C PHE A 211 -1.77 -4.44 -0.51
N SER A 212 -2.71 -4.24 -1.43
CA SER A 212 -2.56 -4.70 -2.81
C SER A 212 -3.49 -3.97 -3.78
N THR A 213 -3.17 -3.94 -5.07
CA THR A 213 -4.17 -3.75 -6.14
C THR A 213 -4.91 -5.08 -6.38
N VAL A 214 -5.71 -5.23 -7.44
CA VAL A 214 -6.46 -6.48 -7.73
C VAL A 214 -6.06 -7.08 -9.08
N ALA A 215 -6.24 -6.33 -10.16
CA ALA A 215 -6.16 -6.86 -11.52
C ALA A 215 -4.71 -7.07 -11.97
N GLY A 216 -3.81 -6.15 -11.58
CA GLY A 216 -2.42 -6.17 -12.00
C GLY A 216 -1.62 -7.39 -11.52
N GLU A 217 -0.73 -7.88 -12.38
CA GLU A 217 0.28 -8.90 -12.04
C GLU A 217 1.35 -8.34 -11.08
N ARG A 218 2.22 -9.20 -10.51
CA ARG A 218 3.15 -8.78 -9.43
C ARG A 218 4.07 -7.60 -9.77
N GLY A 219 4.43 -7.46 -11.04
CA GLY A 219 5.30 -6.41 -11.59
C GLY A 219 4.55 -5.18 -12.12
N SER A 220 3.23 -5.10 -11.92
CA SER A 220 2.43 -3.93 -12.28
C SER A 220 2.69 -2.73 -11.36
N LYS A 221 1.88 -1.67 -11.52
CA LYS A 221 2.02 -0.35 -10.91
C LYS A 221 1.09 -0.13 -9.71
N ASP A 222 1.54 0.64 -8.73
CA ASP A 222 0.79 0.90 -7.50
C ASP A 222 -0.42 1.86 -7.68
N THR A 223 -0.30 2.86 -8.56
CA THR A 223 -1.29 3.94 -8.73
C THR A 223 -2.32 3.68 -9.83
N ALA A 224 -2.56 2.41 -10.20
CA ALA A 224 -3.66 2.06 -11.10
C ALA A 224 -5.02 2.47 -10.52
N ARG A 225 -6.00 2.82 -11.36
CA ARG A 225 -7.41 2.89 -10.93
C ARG A 225 -7.89 1.46 -10.70
N ASP A 226 -8.02 1.09 -9.43
CA ASP A 226 -8.31 -0.29 -9.04
C ASP A 226 -8.88 -0.29 -7.62
N VAL A 227 -9.49 -1.40 -7.22
CA VAL A 227 -9.74 -1.67 -5.81
C VAL A 227 -8.41 -1.89 -5.10
N ARG A 228 -8.31 -1.55 -3.81
CA ARG A 228 -7.18 -1.93 -2.98
C ARG A 228 -7.59 -3.02 -2.00
N GLY A 229 -6.89 -4.15 -2.01
CA GLY A 229 -7.00 -5.16 -0.97
C GLY A 229 -6.35 -4.67 0.33
N PHE A 230 -6.99 -4.97 1.46
CA PHE A 230 -6.54 -4.62 2.82
C PHE A 230 -6.70 -5.87 3.72
N ALA A 231 -5.67 -6.72 3.73
CA ALA A 231 -5.68 -7.98 4.47
C ALA A 231 -4.87 -7.87 5.77
N VAL A 232 -5.47 -8.22 6.91
CA VAL A 232 -4.85 -8.17 8.24
C VAL A 232 -4.87 -9.56 8.87
N LYS A 233 -3.68 -10.08 9.22
CA LYS A 233 -3.51 -11.33 9.98
C LYS A 233 -3.23 -10.97 11.44
N PHE A 234 -4.08 -11.40 12.34
CA PHE A 234 -3.93 -11.28 13.78
C PHE A 234 -3.36 -12.58 14.34
N TYR A 235 -2.22 -12.51 15.03
CA TYR A 235 -1.64 -13.66 15.71
C TYR A 235 -2.15 -13.71 17.15
N THR A 236 -3.35 -14.26 17.35
CA THR A 236 -4.03 -14.29 18.65
C THR A 236 -3.54 -15.45 19.54
N ASP A 237 -3.93 -15.43 20.81
CA ASP A 237 -3.63 -16.52 21.76
C ASP A 237 -4.38 -17.82 21.43
N GLN A 238 -5.43 -17.73 20.60
CA GLN A 238 -6.31 -18.85 20.23
C GLN A 238 -6.22 -19.21 18.74
N GLY A 239 -5.13 -18.81 18.08
CA GLY A 239 -4.89 -19.07 16.66
C GLY A 239 -4.81 -17.80 15.83
N ASN A 240 -4.58 -17.96 14.52
CA ASN A 240 -4.56 -16.82 13.62
C ASN A 240 -5.99 -16.48 13.19
N TRP A 241 -6.33 -15.19 13.22
CA TRP A 241 -7.53 -14.64 12.57
C TRP A 241 -7.11 -13.78 11.38
N ASP A 242 -7.73 -13.98 10.22
CA ASP A 242 -7.51 -13.14 9.04
C ASP A 242 -8.75 -12.32 8.69
N LEU A 243 -8.66 -11.00 8.80
CA LEU A 243 -9.65 -10.06 8.26
C LEU A 243 -9.21 -9.62 6.87
N VAL A 244 -9.81 -10.23 5.83
CA VAL A 244 -9.40 -10.07 4.43
C VAL A 244 -10.37 -9.15 3.68
N GLY A 245 -10.13 -7.84 3.80
CA GLY A 245 -10.99 -6.79 3.29
C GLY A 245 -10.48 -6.06 2.04
N ASN A 246 -11.21 -5.01 1.65
CA ASN A 246 -10.87 -4.06 0.60
C ASN A 246 -10.96 -2.62 1.11
N ASN A 247 -10.49 -1.64 0.34
CA ASN A 247 -10.65 -0.21 0.64
C ASN A 247 -12.03 0.38 0.25
N MET A 248 -12.91 -0.46 -0.28
CA MET A 248 -14.28 -0.13 -0.65
C MET A 248 -15.23 -1.07 0.11
N PRO A 249 -16.41 -0.60 0.56
CA PRO A 249 -17.25 -1.34 1.50
C PRO A 249 -18.14 -2.41 0.86
N VAL A 250 -18.10 -2.54 -0.47
CA VAL A 250 -18.91 -3.48 -1.26
C VAL A 250 -18.04 -4.24 -2.26
N PHE A 251 -18.62 -5.25 -2.90
CA PHE A 251 -18.01 -6.02 -3.99
C PHE A 251 -18.82 -5.89 -5.28
N PHE A 252 -18.24 -6.32 -6.42
CA PHE A 252 -18.88 -6.21 -7.73
C PHE A 252 -20.03 -7.21 -7.95
N ILE A 253 -19.99 -8.35 -7.28
CA ILE A 253 -20.87 -9.48 -7.52
C ILE A 253 -21.44 -9.97 -6.20
N GLN A 254 -22.57 -10.67 -6.29
CA GLN A 254 -23.29 -11.19 -5.13
C GLN A 254 -22.90 -12.62 -4.77
N ASP A 255 -22.50 -13.43 -5.75
CA ASP A 255 -22.25 -14.87 -5.58
C ASP A 255 -20.84 -15.24 -6.08
N ALA A 256 -20.12 -16.05 -5.31
CA ALA A 256 -18.77 -16.50 -5.62
C ALA A 256 -18.68 -17.29 -6.94
N MET A 257 -19.76 -17.90 -7.41
CA MET A 257 -19.82 -18.57 -8.72
C MET A 257 -19.42 -17.63 -9.87
N LYS A 258 -19.72 -16.33 -9.75
CA LYS A 258 -19.38 -15.32 -10.78
C LYS A 258 -17.96 -14.76 -10.64
N PHE A 259 -17.21 -15.14 -9.61
CA PHE A 259 -15.88 -14.58 -9.33
C PHE A 259 -14.89 -14.84 -10.47
N PRO A 260 -14.77 -16.06 -11.05
CA PRO A 260 -13.90 -16.28 -12.20
C PRO A 260 -14.30 -15.44 -13.42
N ASP A 261 -15.60 -15.29 -13.68
CA ASP A 261 -16.10 -14.50 -14.82
C ASP A 261 -15.73 -13.01 -14.68
N LEU A 262 -15.97 -12.42 -13.50
CA LEU A 262 -15.57 -11.05 -13.19
C LEU A 262 -14.05 -10.87 -13.34
N VAL A 263 -13.27 -11.78 -12.75
CA VAL A 263 -11.80 -11.67 -12.76
C VAL A 263 -11.27 -11.84 -14.18
N HIS A 264 -11.81 -12.75 -14.98
CA HIS A 264 -11.46 -12.87 -16.41
C HIS A 264 -11.84 -11.61 -17.19
N ALA A 265 -12.97 -10.98 -16.87
CA ALA A 265 -13.43 -9.79 -17.56
C ALA A 265 -12.53 -8.57 -17.32
N VAL A 266 -11.98 -8.40 -16.11
CA VAL A 266 -11.10 -7.26 -15.74
C VAL A 266 -9.60 -7.53 -15.97
N LYS A 267 -9.20 -8.80 -16.08
CA LYS A 267 -7.81 -9.19 -16.38
C LYS A 267 -7.47 -8.86 -17.84
N PRO A 268 -6.17 -8.82 -18.18
CA PRO A 268 -5.75 -8.64 -19.57
C PRO A 268 -6.43 -9.66 -20.49
N GLU A 269 -6.96 -9.21 -21.63
CA GLU A 269 -7.77 -10.07 -22.48
C GLU A 269 -6.92 -11.23 -23.05
N PRO A 270 -7.45 -12.46 -23.06
CA PRO A 270 -6.64 -13.67 -23.16
C PRO A 270 -5.94 -13.84 -24.51
N HIS A 271 -6.45 -13.22 -25.57
CA HIS A 271 -5.89 -13.34 -26.91
C HIS A 271 -4.60 -12.52 -27.12
N HIS A 272 -4.37 -11.51 -26.27
CA HIS A 272 -3.21 -10.61 -26.40
C HIS A 272 -2.54 -10.18 -25.09
N GLY A 273 -3.08 -10.56 -23.93
CA GLY A 273 -2.47 -10.31 -22.62
C GLY A 273 -2.39 -8.82 -22.23
N MET A 274 -3.32 -7.99 -22.71
CA MET A 274 -3.40 -6.56 -22.39
C MET A 274 -4.86 -6.11 -22.21
N PRO A 275 -5.14 -4.95 -21.61
CA PRO A 275 -4.20 -4.06 -20.91
C PRO A 275 -3.77 -4.61 -19.53
N GLN A 276 -2.61 -4.17 -19.03
CA GLN A 276 -2.12 -4.51 -17.69
C GLN A 276 -2.62 -3.49 -16.67
N ALA A 277 -3.18 -3.98 -15.55
CA ALA A 277 -3.64 -3.15 -14.42
C ALA A 277 -4.56 -1.98 -14.84
N ALA A 278 -5.57 -2.28 -15.66
CA ALA A 278 -6.60 -1.33 -16.06
C ALA A 278 -7.90 -2.05 -16.38
N SER A 279 -9.03 -1.51 -15.90
CA SER A 279 -10.37 -1.91 -16.35
C SER A 279 -10.69 -1.42 -17.77
N ALA A 280 -9.93 -0.43 -18.28
CA ALA A 280 -10.07 0.32 -19.53
C ALA A 280 -10.04 -0.48 -20.87
N HIS A 281 -10.80 -1.56 -20.99
CA HIS A 281 -10.99 -2.37 -22.20
C HIS A 281 -12.38 -3.04 -22.30
N ASP A 282 -12.69 -3.59 -23.47
CA ASP A 282 -14.02 -4.08 -23.85
C ASP A 282 -14.58 -5.18 -22.94
N THR A 283 -13.80 -6.21 -22.58
CA THR A 283 -14.35 -7.35 -21.82
C THR A 283 -14.84 -6.96 -20.42
N PHE A 284 -14.20 -5.97 -19.78
CA PHE A 284 -14.63 -5.52 -18.46
C PHE A 284 -16.00 -4.85 -18.55
N TRP A 285 -16.18 -3.84 -19.40
CA TRP A 285 -17.49 -3.19 -19.52
C TRP A 285 -18.56 -4.04 -20.19
N ASP A 286 -18.21 -5.02 -21.02
CA ASP A 286 -19.24 -5.94 -21.51
C ASP A 286 -19.87 -6.69 -20.33
N PHE A 287 -19.04 -7.27 -19.45
CA PHE A 287 -19.49 -7.95 -18.23
C PHE A 287 -20.29 -7.00 -17.33
N ILE A 288 -19.74 -5.83 -17.01
CA ILE A 288 -20.40 -4.85 -16.13
C ILE A 288 -21.74 -4.39 -16.71
N SER A 289 -21.82 -4.19 -18.03
CA SER A 289 -23.05 -3.76 -18.70
C SER A 289 -24.18 -4.80 -18.70
N LEU A 290 -23.84 -6.07 -18.43
CA LEU A 290 -24.77 -7.20 -18.37
C LEU A 290 -25.02 -7.69 -16.94
N MET A 291 -24.28 -7.15 -15.97
CA MET A 291 -24.33 -7.53 -14.56
C MET A 291 -24.66 -6.30 -13.71
N PRO A 292 -25.93 -5.83 -13.71
CA PRO A 292 -26.32 -4.59 -13.03
C PRO A 292 -26.04 -4.60 -11.53
N GLU A 293 -25.91 -5.76 -10.88
CA GLU A 293 -25.46 -5.89 -9.49
C GLU A 293 -24.09 -5.21 -9.22
N SER A 294 -23.26 -5.04 -10.24
CA SER A 294 -21.96 -4.34 -10.14
C SER A 294 -22.07 -2.81 -10.10
N THR A 295 -23.25 -2.23 -10.34
CA THR A 295 -23.41 -0.77 -10.53
C THR A 295 -22.94 0.03 -9.31
N HIS A 296 -23.26 -0.41 -8.09
CA HIS A 296 -22.82 0.28 -6.88
C HIS A 296 -21.29 0.28 -6.76
N MET A 297 -20.65 -0.88 -6.91
CA MET A 297 -19.19 -0.98 -6.84
C MET A 297 -18.48 -0.16 -7.94
N ILE A 298 -19.08 -0.05 -9.12
CA ILE A 298 -18.53 0.74 -10.22
C ILE A 298 -18.53 2.24 -9.89
N MET A 299 -19.50 2.74 -9.13
CA MET A 299 -19.46 4.14 -8.64
C MET A 299 -18.21 4.38 -7.78
N TRP A 300 -17.88 3.44 -6.89
CA TRP A 300 -16.67 3.51 -6.07
C TRP A 300 -15.40 3.43 -6.92
N LEU A 301 -15.34 2.51 -7.90
CA LEU A 301 -14.18 2.34 -8.78
C LEU A 301 -13.92 3.58 -9.66
N MET A 302 -14.98 4.22 -10.17
CA MET A 302 -14.84 5.43 -10.98
C MET A 302 -14.58 6.68 -10.14
N SER A 303 -14.83 6.65 -8.83
CA SER A 303 -14.42 7.73 -7.92
C SER A 303 -12.93 7.71 -7.60
N ASP A 304 -12.45 8.79 -6.97
CA ASP A 304 -11.05 8.91 -6.54
C ASP A 304 -10.68 7.92 -5.41
N ARG A 305 -11.64 7.22 -4.81
CA ARG A 305 -11.39 6.09 -3.88
C ARG A 305 -10.49 5.02 -4.49
N ALA A 306 -10.49 4.89 -5.82
CA ALA A 306 -9.70 3.91 -6.58
C ALA A 306 -8.26 4.35 -6.88
N ILE A 307 -7.89 5.59 -6.57
CA ILE A 307 -6.55 6.16 -6.78
C ILE A 307 -6.05 6.84 -5.48
N PRO A 308 -5.97 6.10 -4.36
CA PRO A 308 -5.59 6.68 -3.07
C PRO A 308 -4.18 7.29 -3.12
N ARG A 309 -3.96 8.35 -2.34
CA ARG A 309 -2.66 9.03 -2.21
C ARG A 309 -1.60 8.13 -1.57
N SER A 310 -2.03 7.28 -0.66
CA SER A 310 -1.20 6.35 0.09
C SER A 310 -2.09 5.26 0.69
N TYR A 311 -1.57 4.06 0.91
CA TYR A 311 -2.25 3.06 1.73
C TYR A 311 -2.62 3.61 3.12
N ARG A 312 -1.81 4.53 3.66
CA ARG A 312 -2.00 5.17 4.98
C ARG A 312 -3.19 6.14 5.02
N MET A 313 -3.74 6.50 3.86
CA MET A 313 -4.79 7.51 3.69
C MET A 313 -6.02 6.95 2.97
N MET A 314 -6.30 5.65 3.15
CA MET A 314 -7.52 5.00 2.67
C MET A 314 -8.21 4.23 3.80
N GLN A 315 -9.53 4.11 3.71
CA GLN A 315 -10.31 3.22 4.58
C GLN A 315 -10.08 1.75 4.22
N GLY A 316 -10.53 0.86 5.10
CA GLY A 316 -10.62 -0.58 4.86
C GLY A 316 -11.95 -1.13 5.36
N PHE A 317 -12.44 -2.20 4.75
CA PHE A 317 -13.75 -2.77 5.05
C PHE A 317 -13.70 -4.29 4.92
N GLY A 318 -14.36 -4.99 5.86
CA GLY A 318 -14.55 -6.44 5.76
C GLY A 318 -15.48 -6.87 4.62
N VAL A 319 -16.27 -5.93 4.08
CA VAL A 319 -17.33 -6.10 3.07
C VAL A 319 -18.52 -6.93 3.57
N HIS A 320 -18.27 -8.16 3.99
CA HIS A 320 -19.30 -9.09 4.41
C HIS A 320 -19.85 -8.77 5.79
N THR A 321 -21.07 -9.23 6.05
CA THR A 321 -21.58 -9.33 7.41
C THR A 321 -21.07 -10.63 8.03
N PHE A 322 -20.50 -10.54 9.23
CA PHE A 322 -20.04 -11.68 10.05
C PHE A 322 -20.90 -11.78 11.31
N ARG A 323 -20.61 -12.75 12.17
CA ARG A 323 -21.16 -12.83 13.53
C ARG A 323 -20.08 -12.63 14.57
N PHE A 324 -20.41 -11.84 15.59
CA PHE A 324 -19.78 -11.91 16.91
C PHE A 324 -20.58 -12.88 17.77
N VAL A 325 -19.89 -13.77 18.48
CA VAL A 325 -20.50 -14.78 19.37
C VAL A 325 -19.88 -14.65 20.77
N ASN A 326 -20.70 -14.39 21.79
CA ASN A 326 -20.22 -14.25 23.17
C ASN A 326 -20.06 -15.60 23.89
N ALA A 327 -19.63 -15.57 25.15
CA ALA A 327 -19.36 -16.78 25.95
C ALA A 327 -20.64 -17.59 26.24
N GLU A 328 -21.81 -16.95 26.21
CA GLU A 328 -23.13 -17.56 26.37
C GLU A 328 -23.67 -18.14 25.05
N GLY A 329 -22.94 -18.01 23.93
CA GLY A 329 -23.36 -18.48 22.61
C GLY A 329 -24.38 -17.59 21.90
N GLN A 330 -24.58 -16.35 22.38
CA GLN A 330 -25.45 -15.37 21.73
C GLN A 330 -24.71 -14.70 20.58
N ALA A 331 -25.38 -14.53 19.44
CA ALA A 331 -24.78 -13.93 18.26
C ALA A 331 -25.32 -12.52 17.97
N LYS A 332 -24.46 -11.65 17.46
CA LYS A 332 -24.79 -10.36 16.85
C LYS A 332 -24.16 -10.25 15.47
N LEU A 333 -24.86 -9.62 14.53
CA LEU A 333 -24.34 -9.33 13.20
C LEU A 333 -23.33 -8.20 13.27
N VAL A 334 -22.24 -8.31 12.51
CA VAL A 334 -21.14 -7.33 12.54
C VAL A 334 -20.56 -7.05 11.16
N LYS A 335 -20.32 -5.77 10.85
CA LYS A 335 -19.48 -5.32 9.71
C LYS A 335 -18.24 -4.58 10.24
N PHE A 336 -17.07 -4.88 9.69
CA PHE A 336 -15.78 -4.33 10.12
C PHE A 336 -15.32 -3.16 9.24
N HIS A 337 -14.78 -2.13 9.89
CA HIS A 337 -14.31 -0.88 9.27
C HIS A 337 -12.93 -0.49 9.80
N TRP A 338 -12.04 -0.04 8.92
CA TRP A 338 -10.76 0.57 9.27
C TRP A 338 -10.78 2.04 8.87
N ASN A 339 -10.66 2.94 9.84
CA ASN A 339 -10.60 4.37 9.61
C ASN A 339 -9.15 4.88 9.76
N PRO A 340 -8.54 5.47 8.71
CA PRO A 340 -7.16 5.92 8.77
C PRO A 340 -7.04 7.18 9.64
N LYS A 341 -6.03 7.21 10.52
CA LYS A 341 -5.74 8.39 11.36
C LYS A 341 -5.36 9.62 10.53
N LEU A 342 -4.71 9.41 9.40
CA LEU A 342 -4.28 10.47 8.48
C LEU A 342 -5.40 10.94 7.54
N GLY A 343 -6.61 10.42 7.69
CA GLY A 343 -7.74 10.78 6.84
C GLY A 343 -7.76 10.07 5.49
N THR A 344 -8.74 10.44 4.65
CA THR A 344 -8.97 9.88 3.32
C THR A 344 -8.54 10.86 2.25
N HIS A 345 -7.49 10.51 1.51
CA HIS A 345 -6.91 11.37 0.47
C HIS A 345 -6.57 10.57 -0.78
N SER A 346 -6.80 11.17 -1.94
CA SER A 346 -6.59 10.54 -3.24
C SER A 346 -5.82 11.44 -4.20
N HIS A 347 -5.22 10.82 -5.21
CA HIS A 347 -4.71 11.52 -6.39
C HIS A 347 -5.87 11.94 -7.29
N VAL A 348 -5.56 12.78 -8.27
CA VAL A 348 -6.39 12.98 -9.47
C VAL A 348 -5.88 12.09 -10.61
N TRP A 349 -6.71 11.84 -11.64
CA TRP A 349 -6.40 10.79 -12.62
C TRP A 349 -5.11 11.03 -13.41
N ASP A 350 -4.91 12.22 -14.00
CA ASP A 350 -3.69 12.55 -14.77
C ASP A 350 -2.42 12.38 -13.93
N GLU A 351 -2.47 12.81 -12.67
CA GLU A 351 -1.38 12.64 -11.72
C GLU A 351 -1.09 11.15 -11.47
N ALA A 352 -2.11 10.32 -11.18
CA ALA A 352 -1.93 8.89 -10.94
C ALA A 352 -1.30 8.17 -12.15
N VAL A 353 -1.68 8.57 -13.38
CA VAL A 353 -1.11 8.08 -14.64
C VAL A 353 0.35 8.50 -14.78
N LYS A 354 0.71 9.74 -14.47
CA LYS A 354 2.09 10.22 -14.51
C LYS A 354 2.97 9.55 -13.44
N ILE A 355 2.46 9.36 -12.21
CA ILE A 355 3.16 8.61 -11.16
C ILE A 355 3.46 7.19 -11.63
N SER A 356 2.52 6.53 -12.31
CA SER A 356 2.72 5.17 -12.83
C SER A 356 3.98 5.02 -13.70
N GLY A 357 4.35 6.08 -14.43
CA GLY A 357 5.56 6.10 -15.26
C GLY A 357 6.81 6.54 -14.49
N ALA A 358 6.67 7.49 -13.56
CA ALA A 358 7.78 8.05 -12.79
C ALA A 358 8.25 7.11 -11.66
N ASP A 359 7.34 6.53 -10.89
CA ASP A 359 7.61 5.59 -9.80
C ASP A 359 6.48 4.55 -9.69
N PRO A 360 6.56 3.41 -10.41
CA PRO A 360 5.55 2.36 -10.33
C PRO A 360 5.47 1.69 -8.94
N ASP A 361 6.46 1.94 -8.07
CA ASP A 361 6.55 1.46 -6.69
C ASP A 361 6.11 2.50 -5.64
N TYR A 362 5.41 3.57 -6.05
CA TYR A 362 5.07 4.72 -5.21
C TYR A 362 4.42 4.39 -3.85
N HIS A 363 3.37 3.55 -3.81
CA HIS A 363 2.70 3.20 -2.54
C HIS A 363 3.53 2.24 -1.69
N ARG A 364 4.28 1.33 -2.33
CA ARG A 364 5.26 0.47 -1.64
C ARG A 364 6.34 1.32 -0.96
N ARG A 365 6.89 2.28 -1.67
CA ARG A 365 7.92 3.21 -1.19
C ARG A 365 7.39 4.07 -0.05
N ASP A 366 6.23 4.70 -0.23
CA ASP A 366 5.60 5.55 0.80
C ASP A 366 5.35 4.77 2.11
N LEU A 367 4.86 3.53 2.05
CA LEU A 367 4.66 2.70 3.25
C LEU A 367 5.99 2.38 3.95
N TRP A 368 7.00 1.97 3.17
CA TRP A 368 8.30 1.58 3.70
C TRP A 368 9.01 2.77 4.36
N GLU A 369 9.09 3.89 3.65
CA GLU A 369 9.76 5.13 4.10
C GLU A 369 9.06 5.73 5.32
N ALA A 370 7.72 5.72 5.37
CA ALA A 370 6.98 6.20 6.54
C ALA A 370 7.35 5.39 7.81
N ILE A 371 7.48 4.07 7.70
CA ILE A 371 7.86 3.21 8.83
C ILE A 371 9.33 3.46 9.25
N GLU A 372 10.26 3.59 8.29
CA GLU A 372 11.66 3.92 8.59
C GLU A 372 11.80 5.30 9.27
N ALA A 373 10.98 6.27 8.86
CA ALA A 373 10.93 7.61 9.43
C ALA A 373 10.28 7.65 10.83
N GLY A 374 9.71 6.54 11.31
CA GLY A 374 8.96 6.50 12.58
C GLY A 374 7.57 7.13 12.49
N GLU A 375 7.10 7.46 11.28
CA GLU A 375 5.76 7.94 10.99
C GLU A 375 4.81 6.75 10.76
N TYR A 376 4.62 5.98 11.83
CA TYR A 376 3.90 4.72 11.79
C TYR A 376 2.46 4.89 11.29
N PRO A 377 2.05 4.16 10.24
CA PRO A 377 0.66 4.15 9.80
C PRO A 377 -0.28 3.63 10.90
N GLU A 378 -1.40 4.33 11.11
CA GLU A 378 -2.40 3.99 12.13
C GLU A 378 -3.81 3.97 11.56
N TRP A 379 -4.60 2.96 11.93
CA TRP A 379 -6.03 2.85 11.64
C TRP A 379 -6.79 2.49 12.90
N GLU A 380 -7.99 3.04 13.05
CA GLU A 380 -8.95 2.64 14.08
C GLU A 380 -9.87 1.55 13.53
N LEU A 381 -9.97 0.43 14.24
CA LEU A 381 -10.96 -0.61 13.96
C LEU A 381 -12.30 -0.18 14.53
N GLY A 382 -13.30 -0.10 13.68
CA GLY A 382 -14.69 0.12 14.04
C GLY A 382 -15.57 -1.04 13.62
N VAL A 383 -16.70 -1.19 14.32
CA VAL A 383 -17.72 -2.20 14.02
C VAL A 383 -19.10 -1.56 13.96
N GLN A 384 -19.89 -1.96 12.97
CA GLN A 384 -21.35 -1.81 13.01
C GLN A 384 -21.92 -3.09 13.60
N VAL A 385 -22.74 -2.97 14.66
CA VAL A 385 -23.31 -4.12 15.36
C VAL A 385 -24.83 -3.97 15.40
N PHE A 386 -25.53 -5.01 14.94
CA PHE A 386 -26.99 -5.03 14.85
C PHE A 386 -27.51 -6.47 15.02
N ASP A 387 -28.82 -6.64 15.12
CA ASP A 387 -29.45 -7.96 15.17
C ASP A 387 -30.28 -8.27 13.93
N GLU A 388 -30.72 -9.52 13.82
CA GLU A 388 -31.51 -10.04 12.70
C GLU A 388 -32.83 -9.25 12.55
N ALA A 389 -33.48 -8.87 13.67
CA ALA A 389 -34.73 -8.11 13.64
C ALA A 389 -34.56 -6.69 13.06
N GLN A 390 -33.42 -6.05 13.33
CA GLN A 390 -33.05 -4.79 12.70
C GLN A 390 -32.72 -5.01 11.21
N ALA A 391 -31.99 -6.08 10.87
CA ALA A 391 -31.61 -6.40 9.50
C ALA A 391 -32.83 -6.65 8.58
N GLU A 392 -33.86 -7.33 9.08
CA GLU A 392 -35.08 -7.63 8.32
C GLU A 392 -35.82 -6.38 7.83
N GLN A 393 -35.72 -5.27 8.59
CA GLN A 393 -36.41 -4.01 8.31
C GLN A 393 -35.77 -3.21 7.17
N PHE A 394 -34.53 -3.51 6.80
CA PHE A 394 -33.85 -2.81 5.72
C PHE A 394 -34.43 -3.17 4.34
N SER A 395 -34.46 -2.20 3.45
CA SER A 395 -34.84 -2.30 2.04
C SER A 395 -33.87 -3.17 1.23
N PHE A 396 -32.67 -3.38 1.77
CA PHE A 396 -31.61 -4.23 1.23
C PHE A 396 -31.34 -5.42 2.15
N ASP A 397 -30.63 -6.42 1.62
CA ASP A 397 -30.20 -7.58 2.39
C ASP A 397 -28.78 -7.39 2.93
N ILE A 398 -28.54 -7.70 4.20
CA ILE A 398 -27.22 -7.60 4.83
C ILE A 398 -26.26 -8.71 4.41
N LEU A 399 -26.77 -9.77 3.79
CA LEU A 399 -26.01 -10.87 3.17
C LEU A 399 -25.58 -10.54 1.73
N ASP A 400 -26.08 -9.45 1.17
CA ASP A 400 -25.69 -8.97 -0.16
C ASP A 400 -24.39 -8.16 -0.07
N SER A 401 -23.29 -8.73 -0.57
CA SER A 401 -21.98 -8.09 -0.61
C SER A 401 -21.90 -6.85 -1.50
N THR A 402 -22.94 -6.55 -2.29
CA THR A 402 -23.06 -5.30 -3.08
C THR A 402 -23.69 -4.17 -2.28
N LYS A 403 -24.06 -4.40 -1.01
CA LYS A 403 -24.76 -3.45 -0.14
C LYS A 403 -23.94 -3.04 1.09
N ILE A 404 -23.95 -1.74 1.37
CA ILE A 404 -23.51 -1.17 2.64
C ILE A 404 -24.66 -1.13 3.64
N VAL A 405 -24.31 -1.08 4.92
CA VAL A 405 -25.21 -0.54 5.96
C VAL A 405 -24.79 0.94 6.15
N PRO A 406 -25.60 1.93 5.76
CA PRO A 406 -25.27 3.34 5.96
C PRO A 406 -24.97 3.66 7.43
N GLU A 407 -24.02 4.56 7.68
CA GLU A 407 -23.61 4.94 9.04
C GLU A 407 -24.74 5.64 9.80
N GLU A 408 -25.71 6.22 9.08
CA GLU A 408 -26.93 6.85 9.62
C GLU A 408 -27.94 5.84 10.18
N LEU A 409 -27.91 4.59 9.70
CA LEU A 409 -28.76 3.51 10.20
C LEU A 409 -28.11 2.77 11.36
N VAL A 410 -26.82 2.45 11.21
CA VAL A 410 -26.03 1.80 12.26
C VAL A 410 -24.69 2.52 12.37
N PRO A 411 -24.44 3.27 13.46
CA PRO A 411 -23.19 3.99 13.63
C PRO A 411 -22.01 3.02 13.84
N ILE A 412 -20.82 3.46 13.43
CA ILE A 412 -19.58 2.72 13.66
C ILE A 412 -19.14 2.93 15.12
N ARG A 413 -19.00 1.85 15.89
CA ARG A 413 -18.38 1.83 17.22
C ARG A 413 -16.88 1.55 17.10
N PRO A 414 -15.98 2.49 17.49
CA PRO A 414 -14.55 2.21 17.60
C PRO A 414 -14.26 1.17 18.69
N ILE A 415 -13.39 0.20 18.41
CA ILE A 415 -13.06 -0.89 19.35
C ILE A 415 -11.56 -1.12 19.57
N GLY A 416 -10.71 -0.49 18.77
CA GLY A 416 -9.27 -0.55 18.96
C GLY A 416 -8.51 0.13 17.84
N ARG A 417 -7.19 0.11 17.92
CA ARG A 417 -6.29 0.70 16.91
C ARG A 417 -5.24 -0.27 16.45
N MET A 418 -4.87 -0.18 15.18
CA MET A 418 -3.75 -0.88 14.58
C MET A 418 -2.64 0.09 14.26
N VAL A 419 -1.40 -0.27 14.59
CA VAL A 419 -0.19 0.51 14.29
C VAL A 419 0.81 -0.38 13.55
N LEU A 420 1.22 0.02 12.34
CA LEU A 420 2.27 -0.66 11.58
C LEU A 420 3.61 0.00 11.86
N ASN A 421 4.52 -0.74 12.47
CA ASN A 421 5.73 -0.17 13.04
C ASN A 421 7.02 -0.90 12.66
N ARG A 422 6.95 -1.85 11.70
CA ARG A 422 8.13 -2.57 11.22
C ARG A 422 7.95 -3.10 9.79
N ASN A 423 8.95 -2.84 8.95
CA ASN A 423 9.04 -3.42 7.61
C ASN A 423 9.47 -4.90 7.67
N PRO A 424 9.13 -5.73 6.65
CA PRO A 424 9.66 -7.08 6.54
C PRO A 424 11.18 -7.05 6.30
N ASP A 425 11.91 -8.05 6.79
CA ASP A 425 13.35 -8.20 6.53
C ASP A 425 13.59 -8.78 5.12
N ASN A 426 12.69 -9.63 4.62
CA ASN A 426 12.74 -10.17 3.26
C ASN A 426 11.35 -10.19 2.60
N PHE A 427 11.22 -9.45 1.50
CA PHE A 427 9.94 -9.33 0.77
C PHE A 427 9.40 -10.69 0.33
N PHE A 428 10.22 -11.59 -0.21
CA PHE A 428 9.74 -12.89 -0.69
C PHE A 428 9.30 -13.79 0.48
N ALA A 429 10.13 -13.91 1.51
CA ALA A 429 9.90 -14.79 2.66
C ALA A 429 8.67 -14.39 3.49
N GLU A 430 8.37 -13.10 3.58
CA GLU A 430 7.30 -12.58 4.42
C GLU A 430 6.12 -12.07 3.60
N THR A 431 6.33 -11.15 2.66
CA THR A 431 5.25 -10.53 1.88
C THR A 431 4.72 -11.42 0.76
N GLU A 432 5.60 -12.08 0.01
CA GLU A 432 5.16 -12.94 -1.10
C GLU A 432 4.57 -14.24 -0.55
N GLN A 433 5.20 -14.86 0.43
CA GLN A 433 4.80 -16.15 0.99
C GLN A 433 3.69 -16.10 2.07
N VAL A 434 3.29 -14.92 2.58
CA VAL A 434 2.14 -14.85 3.47
C VAL A 434 0.85 -15.36 2.79
N ALA A 435 0.08 -16.16 3.50
CA ALA A 435 -1.24 -16.64 3.10
C ALA A 435 -2.29 -16.09 4.07
N PHE A 436 -3.20 -15.27 3.55
CA PHE A 436 -4.42 -14.88 4.25
C PHE A 436 -5.55 -15.78 3.80
N CYS A 437 -6.54 -16.05 4.66
CA CYS A 437 -7.70 -16.87 4.31
C CYS A 437 -8.92 -16.47 5.13
N THR A 438 -10.06 -16.19 4.48
CA THR A 438 -11.30 -15.83 5.19
C THR A 438 -11.83 -16.95 6.09
N ALA A 439 -11.43 -18.20 5.85
CA ALA A 439 -11.77 -19.34 6.72
C ALA A 439 -11.02 -19.32 8.07
N HIS A 440 -9.92 -18.55 8.18
CA HIS A 440 -9.17 -18.42 9.43
C HIS A 440 -9.91 -17.47 10.38
N ILE A 441 -10.89 -18.00 11.11
CA ILE A 441 -11.54 -17.34 12.24
C ILE A 441 -11.13 -18.01 13.56
N VAL A 442 -11.44 -17.33 14.68
CA VAL A 442 -11.14 -17.80 16.04
C VAL A 442 -12.44 -17.87 16.85
N PRO A 443 -12.49 -18.59 17.98
CA PRO A 443 -13.64 -18.58 18.87
C PRO A 443 -14.12 -17.15 19.15
N GLY A 444 -15.44 -16.95 19.11
CA GLY A 444 -16.09 -15.65 19.27
C GLY A 444 -16.39 -14.91 17.97
N LEU A 445 -15.95 -15.44 16.83
CA LEU A 445 -16.34 -15.02 15.49
C LEU A 445 -17.05 -16.17 14.78
N ASP A 446 -17.99 -15.87 13.91
CA ASP A 446 -18.58 -16.85 12.99
C ASP A 446 -19.01 -16.21 11.67
N PHE A 447 -19.41 -17.04 10.71
CA PHE A 447 -19.85 -16.63 9.39
C PHE A 447 -21.36 -16.34 9.34
N THR A 448 -21.77 -15.71 8.24
CA THR A 448 -23.16 -15.60 7.81
C THR A 448 -23.36 -16.32 6.48
N ASN A 449 -24.59 -16.35 5.97
CA ASN A 449 -24.95 -16.96 4.69
C ASN A 449 -24.70 -16.06 3.48
N ASP A 450 -23.81 -15.05 3.58
CA ASP A 450 -23.35 -14.28 2.42
C ASP A 450 -22.76 -15.25 1.36
N PRO A 451 -23.37 -15.37 0.17
CA PRO A 451 -22.99 -16.40 -0.79
C PRO A 451 -21.64 -16.13 -1.46
N LEU A 452 -21.16 -14.88 -1.47
CA LEU A 452 -19.81 -14.56 -1.90
C LEU A 452 -18.80 -15.00 -0.84
N LEU A 453 -19.07 -14.74 0.45
CA LEU A 453 -18.22 -15.18 1.55
C LEU A 453 -18.06 -16.70 1.58
N ALA A 454 -19.14 -17.44 1.38
CA ALA A 454 -19.13 -18.91 1.38
C ALA A 454 -18.11 -19.50 0.38
N GLY A 455 -18.08 -19.00 -0.87
CA GLY A 455 -17.09 -19.46 -1.85
C GLY A 455 -15.66 -19.02 -1.52
N ARG A 456 -15.48 -17.85 -0.88
CA ARG A 456 -14.17 -17.41 -0.40
C ARG A 456 -13.61 -18.32 0.69
N ILE A 457 -14.44 -18.84 1.60
CA ILE A 457 -14.02 -19.80 2.65
C ILE A 457 -13.29 -21.00 2.03
N HIS A 458 -13.74 -21.50 0.87
CA HIS A 458 -13.06 -22.57 0.15
C HIS A 458 -11.79 -22.11 -0.59
N SER A 459 -11.93 -21.09 -1.45
CA SER A 459 -10.92 -20.73 -2.45
C SER A 459 -9.54 -20.39 -1.87
N TYR A 460 -9.51 -19.71 -0.72
CA TYR A 460 -8.24 -19.23 -0.16
C TYR A 460 -7.34 -20.35 0.37
N VAL A 461 -7.90 -21.47 0.84
CA VAL A 461 -7.11 -22.64 1.25
C VAL A 461 -6.60 -23.38 0.02
N ASP A 462 -7.49 -23.62 -0.95
CA ASP A 462 -7.19 -24.34 -2.19
C ASP A 462 -6.03 -23.71 -2.98
N THR A 463 -6.11 -22.39 -3.23
CA THR A 463 -5.11 -21.69 -4.05
C THR A 463 -3.69 -21.74 -3.45
N GLN A 464 -3.52 -21.96 -2.14
CA GLN A 464 -2.20 -22.07 -1.54
C GLN A 464 -1.48 -23.36 -1.89
N ILE A 465 -2.21 -24.42 -2.26
CA ILE A 465 -1.62 -25.73 -2.56
C ILE A 465 -0.63 -25.60 -3.71
N SER A 466 -1.02 -24.93 -4.80
CA SER A 466 -0.14 -24.69 -5.94
C SER A 466 0.81 -23.51 -5.68
N ARG A 467 0.31 -22.41 -5.13
CA ARG A 467 1.09 -21.17 -4.93
C ARG A 467 2.27 -21.36 -3.98
N LEU A 468 2.08 -22.11 -2.89
CA LEU A 468 3.07 -22.32 -1.84
C LEU A 468 3.58 -23.76 -1.78
N GLY A 469 3.32 -24.56 -2.82
CA GLY A 469 3.95 -25.86 -3.02
C GLY A 469 3.44 -26.99 -2.11
N GLY A 470 2.28 -26.84 -1.46
CA GLY A 470 1.61 -27.94 -0.75
C GLY A 470 0.80 -27.53 0.48
N PRO A 471 0.30 -28.50 1.25
CA PRO A 471 -0.60 -28.26 2.40
C PRO A 471 0.12 -27.75 3.65
N ASN A 472 1.46 -27.80 3.70
CA ASN A 472 2.26 -27.36 4.84
C ASN A 472 2.61 -25.86 4.80
N PHE A 473 1.89 -25.04 4.02
CA PHE A 473 2.14 -23.60 3.93
C PHE A 473 1.99 -22.86 5.27
N HIS A 474 1.26 -23.43 6.24
CA HIS A 474 1.13 -22.92 7.60
C HIS A 474 2.43 -23.02 8.40
N GLU A 475 3.38 -23.87 8.00
CA GLU A 475 4.69 -24.00 8.66
C GLU A 475 5.71 -22.97 8.15
N LEU A 476 5.40 -22.26 7.07
CA LEU A 476 6.18 -21.11 6.64
C LEU A 476 6.19 -20.05 7.76
N PRO A 477 7.35 -19.49 8.13
CA PRO A 477 7.50 -18.70 9.36
C PRO A 477 6.51 -17.54 9.52
N ILE A 478 6.20 -16.81 8.44
CA ILE A 478 5.22 -15.72 8.49
C ILE A 478 3.78 -16.23 8.73
N ASN A 479 3.44 -17.43 8.26
CA ASN A 479 2.09 -18.01 8.38
C ASN A 479 1.88 -18.75 9.71
N ALA A 480 2.96 -19.22 10.34
CA ALA A 480 2.89 -19.98 11.57
C ALA A 480 2.18 -19.20 12.68
N PRO A 481 1.19 -19.79 13.38
CA PRO A 481 0.55 -19.13 14.51
C PRO A 481 1.51 -19.00 15.71
N LEU A 482 1.20 -18.05 16.60
CA LEU A 482 1.85 -17.98 17.91
C LEU A 482 1.26 -19.01 18.88
N ALA A 483 -0.04 -19.28 18.75
CA ALA A 483 -0.71 -20.33 19.51
C ALA A 483 -0.13 -21.72 19.18
N PRO A 484 -0.01 -22.63 20.18
CA PRO A 484 0.52 -23.97 19.95
C PRO A 484 -0.33 -24.79 18.96
N VAL A 485 0.32 -25.49 18.03
CA VAL A 485 -0.35 -26.34 17.02
C VAL A 485 -0.12 -27.81 17.32
N HIS A 486 -1.19 -28.52 17.69
CA HIS A 486 -1.17 -29.96 17.93
C HIS A 486 -2.38 -30.62 17.28
N ASN A 487 -2.14 -31.51 16.31
CA ASN A 487 -3.19 -32.25 15.61
C ASN A 487 -2.63 -33.56 15.04
N ASN A 488 -3.46 -34.25 14.25
CA ASN A 488 -3.16 -35.56 13.69
C ASN A 488 -2.85 -35.55 12.18
N GLN A 489 -2.72 -34.38 11.55
CA GLN A 489 -2.29 -34.28 10.14
C GLN A 489 -0.78 -34.59 10.04
N ARG A 490 -0.36 -35.29 8.98
CA ARG A 490 1.03 -35.74 8.76
C ARG A 490 1.45 -35.57 7.30
N ASP A 491 2.74 -35.75 7.05
CA ASP A 491 3.36 -35.79 5.73
C ASP A 491 3.17 -34.50 4.92
N GLY A 492 2.92 -34.60 3.61
CA GLY A 492 2.85 -33.46 2.70
C GLY A 492 4.22 -32.87 2.33
N MET A 493 4.24 -32.09 1.25
CA MET A 493 5.46 -31.46 0.74
C MET A 493 6.08 -30.51 1.77
N HIS A 494 7.42 -30.49 1.86
CA HIS A 494 8.18 -29.59 2.75
C HIS A 494 7.76 -29.64 4.22
N ARG A 495 7.41 -30.83 4.75
CA ARG A 495 7.09 -30.99 6.17
C ARG A 495 8.28 -30.60 7.04
N GLN A 496 8.10 -29.61 7.91
CA GLN A 496 9.11 -29.12 8.86
C GLN A 496 8.95 -29.77 10.23
N ALA A 497 7.72 -29.85 10.76
CA ALA A 497 7.52 -30.40 12.10
C ALA A 497 7.64 -31.93 12.11
N ILE A 498 8.55 -32.44 12.95
CA ILE A 498 8.72 -33.87 13.22
C ILE A 498 7.92 -34.21 14.47
N HIS A 499 6.80 -34.91 14.28
CA HIS A 499 5.94 -35.32 15.39
C HIS A 499 6.55 -36.51 16.15
N ARG A 500 6.55 -36.42 17.48
CA ARG A 500 6.97 -37.51 18.35
C ARG A 500 5.87 -38.56 18.45
N GLY A 501 6.26 -39.84 18.38
CA GLY A 501 5.39 -40.98 18.66
C GLY A 501 4.77 -41.63 17.42
N ARG A 502 3.93 -42.63 17.64
CA ARG A 502 3.39 -43.52 16.59
C ARG A 502 1.92 -43.29 16.23
N VAL A 503 1.30 -42.22 16.74
CA VAL A 503 -0.14 -41.94 16.60
C VAL A 503 -0.38 -40.73 15.68
N ALA A 504 -1.35 -40.88 14.79
CA ALA A 504 -1.83 -39.86 13.87
C ALA A 504 -3.37 -39.97 13.63
N TYR A 505 -4.10 -40.41 14.65
CA TYR A 505 -5.57 -40.54 14.62
C TYR A 505 -6.18 -40.29 16.00
N GLU A 506 -7.45 -39.90 16.03
CA GLU A 506 -8.25 -39.64 17.23
C GLU A 506 -9.65 -40.27 17.02
N PRO A 507 -10.27 -40.88 18.04
CA PRO A 507 -9.70 -41.16 19.37
C PRO A 507 -8.61 -42.24 19.33
N ASN A 508 -7.69 -42.22 20.30
CA ASN A 508 -6.61 -43.20 20.39
C ASN A 508 -6.28 -43.59 21.84
N SER A 509 -5.84 -44.83 22.07
CA SER A 509 -5.32 -45.27 23.37
C SER A 509 -3.80 -45.32 23.44
N LEU A 510 -3.12 -45.44 22.27
CA LEU A 510 -1.67 -45.63 22.20
C LEU A 510 -0.87 -44.37 22.58
N ALA A 511 -1.48 -43.19 22.56
CA ALA A 511 -0.93 -41.94 23.09
C ALA A 511 -1.80 -41.37 24.23
N GLY A 512 -2.61 -42.22 24.88
CA GLY A 512 -3.44 -41.82 26.01
C GLY A 512 -4.54 -40.81 25.68
N GLY A 513 -5.02 -40.78 24.43
CA GLY A 513 -6.06 -39.86 23.98
C GLY A 513 -5.55 -38.50 23.47
N CYS A 514 -4.23 -38.26 23.45
CA CYS A 514 -3.66 -36.99 23.02
C CYS A 514 -3.27 -36.97 21.51
N PRO A 515 -3.33 -35.80 20.84
CA PRO A 515 -4.03 -34.58 21.27
C PRO A 515 -5.55 -34.81 21.34
N PHE A 516 -6.23 -34.13 22.27
CA PHE A 516 -7.65 -34.32 22.60
C PHE A 516 -8.50 -33.10 22.22
N GLN A 517 -9.81 -33.30 22.10
CA GLN A 517 -10.78 -32.23 21.82
C GLN A 517 -10.86 -31.24 22.98
N ALA A 518 -10.95 -29.93 22.68
CA ALA A 518 -11.01 -28.87 23.70
C ALA A 518 -12.37 -28.74 24.41
N GLY A 519 -13.40 -29.48 23.99
CA GLY A 519 -14.77 -29.30 24.48
C GLY A 519 -15.33 -27.92 24.13
N SER A 520 -16.19 -27.37 24.98
CA SER A 520 -16.81 -26.04 24.77
C SER A 520 -15.85 -24.85 24.87
N ALA A 521 -14.59 -25.09 25.27
CA ALA A 521 -13.53 -24.08 25.20
C ALA A 521 -12.92 -23.95 23.79
N GLY A 522 -13.23 -24.88 22.88
CA GLY A 522 -12.85 -24.81 21.47
C GLY A 522 -13.83 -23.98 20.63
N PHE A 523 -13.60 -23.94 19.31
CA PHE A 523 -14.52 -23.32 18.37
C PHE A 523 -15.86 -24.08 18.34
N VAL A 524 -16.96 -23.36 18.47
CA VAL A 524 -18.33 -23.87 18.36
C VAL A 524 -19.07 -23.00 17.36
N SER A 525 -19.55 -23.59 16.27
CA SER A 525 -20.38 -22.89 15.30
C SER A 525 -21.69 -22.43 15.95
N PHE A 526 -22.12 -21.23 15.61
CA PHE A 526 -23.45 -20.73 15.92
C PHE A 526 -24.49 -21.66 15.28
N PRO A 527 -25.46 -22.19 16.05
CA PRO A 527 -26.46 -23.12 15.54
C PRO A 527 -27.56 -22.37 14.76
N GLU A 528 -27.21 -21.88 13.58
CA GLU A 528 -28.12 -21.17 12.69
C GLU A 528 -29.31 -22.08 12.28
N PRO A 529 -30.57 -21.67 12.51
CA PRO A 529 -31.72 -22.45 12.08
C PRO A 529 -31.83 -22.43 10.56
N VAL A 530 -31.80 -23.61 9.91
CA VAL A 530 -31.98 -23.73 8.45
C VAL A 530 -33.20 -24.61 8.17
N ALA A 531 -34.23 -24.04 7.56
CA ALA A 531 -35.38 -24.77 7.01
C ALA A 531 -35.76 -24.17 5.65
N ALA A 532 -35.17 -24.70 4.57
CA ALA A 532 -35.36 -24.24 3.20
C ALA A 532 -35.12 -25.37 2.18
N ASP A 533 -35.56 -25.18 0.94
CA ASP A 533 -35.30 -26.08 -0.19
C ASP A 533 -33.86 -25.89 -0.74
N GLU A 534 -33.26 -26.96 -1.28
CA GLU A 534 -31.98 -26.88 -2.00
C GLU A 534 -32.18 -26.30 -3.41
N LEU A 535 -31.67 -25.08 -3.67
CA LEU A 535 -31.88 -24.38 -4.93
C LEU A 535 -30.65 -23.59 -5.42
N ARG A 536 -30.67 -23.20 -6.69
CA ARG A 536 -29.77 -22.19 -7.28
C ARG A 536 -30.61 -20.99 -7.69
N GLY A 537 -30.50 -19.91 -6.93
CA GLY A 537 -31.24 -18.68 -7.11
C GLY A 537 -30.71 -17.61 -6.16
N LYS A 538 -31.15 -16.36 -6.37
CA LYS A 538 -30.84 -15.23 -5.50
C LYS A 538 -32.11 -14.83 -4.75
N ALA A 539 -31.96 -14.36 -3.50
CA ALA A 539 -33.07 -13.79 -2.76
C ALA A 539 -33.62 -12.55 -3.45
N GLU A 540 -34.90 -12.25 -3.27
CA GLU A 540 -35.59 -11.17 -4.01
C GLU A 540 -34.98 -9.79 -3.71
N LYS A 541 -34.56 -9.53 -2.46
CA LYS A 541 -33.89 -8.26 -2.07
C LYS A 541 -32.55 -8.04 -2.81
N PHE A 542 -31.92 -9.08 -3.35
CA PHE A 542 -30.69 -8.95 -4.14
C PHE A 542 -30.95 -8.34 -5.52
N ALA A 543 -32.19 -8.27 -6.00
CA ALA A 543 -32.53 -7.72 -7.31
C ALA A 543 -32.50 -6.17 -7.40
N GLU A 544 -32.36 -5.48 -6.26
CA GLU A 544 -32.14 -4.03 -6.23
C GLU A 544 -30.66 -3.72 -6.49
N HIS A 545 -30.36 -2.84 -7.44
CA HIS A 545 -28.99 -2.60 -7.92
C HIS A 545 -28.57 -1.13 -7.96
N TYR A 546 -29.49 -0.20 -7.73
CA TYR A 546 -29.33 1.20 -8.11
C TYR A 546 -29.46 2.16 -6.94
N ASN A 547 -30.31 1.89 -5.93
CA ASN A 547 -30.54 2.82 -4.83
C ASN A 547 -29.24 3.19 -4.11
N GLN A 548 -28.39 2.21 -3.79
CA GLN A 548 -27.11 2.51 -3.13
C GLN A 548 -26.04 3.09 -4.07
N ALA A 549 -26.13 2.80 -5.38
CA ALA A 549 -25.29 3.47 -6.38
C ALA A 549 -25.65 4.97 -6.46
N THR A 550 -26.95 5.29 -6.47
CA THR A 550 -27.47 6.67 -6.41
C THR A 550 -27.08 7.34 -5.10
N LEU A 551 -27.28 6.66 -3.96
CA LEU A 551 -26.86 7.17 -2.65
C LEU A 551 -25.39 7.57 -2.66
N PHE A 552 -24.49 6.71 -3.19
CA PHE A 552 -23.08 7.05 -3.28
C PHE A 552 -22.85 8.29 -4.15
N TYR A 553 -23.34 8.30 -5.40
CA TYR A 553 -23.10 9.40 -6.34
C TYR A 553 -23.65 10.75 -5.84
N GLU A 554 -24.88 10.76 -5.31
CA GLU A 554 -25.54 11.95 -4.77
C GLU A 554 -24.98 12.38 -3.41
N SER A 555 -24.09 11.59 -2.82
CA SER A 555 -23.34 11.94 -1.60
C SER A 555 -21.98 12.58 -1.87
N GLN A 556 -21.55 12.61 -3.13
CA GLN A 556 -20.27 13.18 -3.51
C GLN A 556 -20.38 14.71 -3.65
N SER A 557 -19.30 15.43 -3.35
CA SER A 557 -19.22 16.85 -3.66
C SER A 557 -19.14 17.10 -5.17
N GLY A 558 -19.35 18.34 -5.63
CA GLY A 558 -19.41 18.65 -7.07
C GLY A 558 -18.15 18.24 -7.85
N HIS A 559 -16.95 18.40 -7.27
CA HIS A 559 -15.70 17.97 -7.93
C HIS A 559 -15.53 16.44 -7.90
N GLU A 560 -15.93 15.77 -6.81
CA GLU A 560 -15.94 14.30 -6.75
C GLU A 560 -16.91 13.70 -7.79
N GLN A 561 -18.09 14.32 -8.01
CA GLN A 561 -19.01 13.94 -9.08
C GLN A 561 -18.39 14.14 -10.47
N GLN A 562 -17.71 15.27 -10.69
CA GLN A 562 -17.01 15.54 -11.94
C GLN A 562 -15.91 14.50 -12.21
N HIS A 563 -15.13 14.12 -11.21
CA HIS A 563 -14.10 13.10 -11.35
C HIS A 563 -14.68 11.72 -11.70
N ILE A 564 -15.86 11.37 -11.18
CA ILE A 564 -16.59 10.16 -11.56
C ILE A 564 -17.00 10.22 -13.03
N ILE A 565 -17.57 11.35 -13.48
CA ILE A 565 -17.94 11.59 -14.89
C ILE A 565 -16.71 11.43 -15.79
N ASP A 566 -15.59 12.06 -15.43
CA ASP A 566 -14.36 12.05 -16.21
C ASP A 566 -13.73 10.66 -16.25
N ALA A 567 -13.76 9.92 -15.14
CA ALA A 567 -13.29 8.55 -15.08
C ALA A 567 -14.10 7.62 -16.01
N PHE A 568 -15.43 7.69 -15.94
CA PHE A 568 -16.29 6.95 -16.88
C PHE A 568 -16.00 7.34 -18.33
N SER A 569 -15.89 8.64 -18.61
CA SER A 569 -15.62 9.15 -19.94
C SER A 569 -14.29 8.65 -20.48
N PHE A 570 -13.22 8.72 -19.67
CA PHE A 570 -11.91 8.21 -20.01
C PHE A 570 -11.93 6.71 -20.28
N GLU A 571 -12.49 5.93 -19.36
CA GLU A 571 -12.46 4.48 -19.44
C GLU A 571 -13.32 3.96 -20.60
N LEU A 572 -14.54 4.48 -20.76
CA LEU A 572 -15.43 4.11 -21.88
C LEU A 572 -14.90 4.63 -23.23
N SER A 573 -14.12 5.70 -23.29
CA SER A 573 -13.51 6.16 -24.56
C SER A 573 -12.51 5.14 -25.13
N LYS A 574 -11.99 4.25 -24.28
CA LYS A 574 -11.07 3.16 -24.65
C LYS A 574 -11.80 1.86 -25.03
N VAL A 575 -13.09 1.77 -24.76
CA VAL A 575 -13.93 0.64 -25.19
C VAL A 575 -14.24 0.77 -26.68
N THR A 576 -13.82 -0.21 -27.45
CA THR A 576 -13.87 -0.16 -28.91
C THR A 576 -15.26 -0.47 -29.46
N VAL A 577 -16.07 -1.27 -28.77
CA VAL A 577 -17.42 -1.66 -29.19
C VAL A 577 -18.47 -0.63 -28.72
N PRO A 578 -19.12 0.13 -29.62
CA PRO A 578 -20.10 1.16 -29.26
C PRO A 578 -21.29 0.65 -28.44
N GLY A 579 -21.78 -0.56 -28.73
CA GLY A 579 -22.92 -1.15 -28.03
C GLY A 579 -22.66 -1.43 -26.54
N ILE A 580 -21.39 -1.61 -26.14
CA ILE A 580 -21.02 -1.74 -24.72
C ILE A 580 -21.15 -0.37 -24.04
N ARG A 581 -20.58 0.67 -24.65
CA ARG A 581 -20.65 2.06 -24.14
C ARG A 581 -22.09 2.53 -23.96
N GLN A 582 -22.95 2.24 -24.94
CA GLN A 582 -24.39 2.55 -24.87
C GLN A 582 -25.08 1.84 -23.71
N ARG A 583 -24.81 0.55 -23.47
CA ARG A 583 -25.40 -0.20 -22.35
C ARG A 583 -24.94 0.33 -20.99
N ILE A 584 -23.68 0.76 -20.86
CA ILE A 584 -23.21 1.40 -19.63
C ILE A 584 -23.94 2.73 -19.41
N VAL A 585 -24.03 3.60 -20.41
CA VAL A 585 -24.79 4.86 -20.27
C VAL A 585 -26.26 4.59 -19.92
N ALA A 586 -26.89 3.57 -20.52
CA ALA A 586 -28.24 3.14 -20.16
C ALA A 586 -28.35 2.68 -18.69
N THR A 587 -27.31 2.04 -18.15
CA THR A 587 -27.21 1.67 -16.73
C THR A 587 -27.13 2.93 -15.85
N LEU A 588 -26.31 3.91 -16.24
CA LEU A 588 -26.12 5.16 -15.48
C LEU A 588 -27.41 5.98 -15.37
N ARG A 589 -28.32 5.88 -16.33
CA ARG A 589 -29.64 6.53 -16.25
C ARG A 589 -30.50 6.03 -15.08
N ASN A 590 -30.28 4.80 -14.63
CA ASN A 590 -30.93 4.27 -13.43
C ASN A 590 -30.27 4.77 -12.13
N VAL A 591 -29.08 5.39 -12.22
CA VAL A 591 -28.35 5.97 -11.08
C VAL A 591 -28.61 7.47 -10.97
N SER A 592 -28.29 8.23 -12.03
CA SER A 592 -28.47 9.68 -12.09
C SER A 592 -28.51 10.12 -13.56
N GLU A 593 -29.56 10.85 -13.92
CA GLU A 593 -29.75 11.35 -15.29
C GLU A 593 -28.67 12.38 -15.67
N THR A 594 -28.21 13.20 -14.71
CA THR A 594 -27.10 14.15 -14.91
C THR A 594 -25.79 13.44 -15.22
N LEU A 595 -25.46 12.38 -14.46
CA LEU A 595 -24.28 11.55 -14.72
C LEU A 595 -24.31 10.95 -16.12
N ALA A 596 -25.43 10.34 -16.50
CA ALA A 596 -25.58 9.71 -17.81
C ALA A 596 -25.47 10.73 -18.96
N GLN A 597 -26.07 11.92 -18.80
CA GLN A 597 -25.98 13.02 -19.77
C GLN A 597 -24.54 13.49 -19.98
N ALA A 598 -23.81 13.74 -18.90
CA ALA A 598 -22.43 14.21 -18.98
C ALA A 598 -21.51 13.18 -19.65
N VAL A 599 -21.60 11.91 -19.25
CA VAL A 599 -20.81 10.82 -19.85
C VAL A 599 -21.16 10.63 -21.33
N ALA A 600 -22.45 10.66 -21.70
CA ALA A 600 -22.88 10.54 -23.09
C ALA A 600 -22.35 11.69 -23.96
N ALA A 601 -22.38 12.92 -23.43
CA ALA A 601 -21.84 14.10 -24.11
C ALA A 601 -20.33 13.98 -24.34
N ASN A 602 -19.57 13.56 -23.33
CA ASN A 602 -18.12 13.36 -23.43
C ASN A 602 -17.73 12.25 -24.40
N LEU A 603 -18.59 11.24 -24.57
CA LEU A 603 -18.41 10.17 -25.56
C LEU A 603 -18.92 10.55 -26.97
N GLY A 604 -19.45 11.76 -27.14
CA GLY A 604 -20.00 12.24 -28.41
C GLY A 604 -21.22 11.45 -28.89
N MET A 605 -22.03 10.90 -27.97
CA MET A 605 -23.23 10.16 -28.34
C MET A 605 -24.33 11.10 -28.87
N PRO A 606 -25.03 10.74 -29.96
CA PRO A 606 -26.05 11.60 -30.58
C PRO A 606 -27.32 11.78 -29.73
N GLY A 607 -27.48 10.99 -28.68
CA GLY A 607 -28.59 11.03 -27.74
C GLY A 607 -28.40 10.00 -26.63
N LEU A 608 -29.27 10.06 -25.62
CA LEU A 608 -29.25 9.10 -24.53
C LEU A 608 -29.95 7.78 -24.94
N PRO A 609 -29.35 6.62 -24.66
CA PRO A 609 -30.04 5.34 -24.76
C PRO A 609 -31.14 5.24 -23.69
N ASP A 610 -32.16 4.42 -23.91
CA ASP A 610 -33.19 4.13 -22.90
C ASP A 610 -32.56 3.48 -21.65
N PRO A 611 -33.08 3.75 -20.44
CA PRO A 611 -32.56 3.11 -19.23
C PRO A 611 -32.73 1.59 -19.32
N LEU A 612 -31.79 0.84 -18.74
CA LEU A 612 -31.94 -0.61 -18.67
C LEU A 612 -33.15 -0.99 -17.81
N ALA A 613 -33.83 -2.07 -18.19
CA ALA A 613 -34.90 -2.64 -17.38
C ALA A 613 -34.34 -3.08 -16.01
N ARG A 614 -35.02 -2.70 -14.93
CA ARG A 614 -34.63 -3.09 -13.58
C ARG A 614 -35.01 -4.54 -13.29
N ALA A 615 -34.17 -5.25 -12.54
CA ALA A 615 -34.44 -6.64 -12.15
C ALA A 615 -35.57 -6.76 -11.11
N ASP A 616 -35.75 -5.75 -10.26
CA ASP A 616 -36.80 -5.63 -9.24
C ASP A 616 -38.14 -5.07 -9.77
N GLY A 617 -38.17 -4.62 -11.04
CA GLY A 617 -39.33 -3.96 -11.67
C GLY A 617 -39.56 -2.52 -11.18
N SER A 618 -39.63 -2.29 -9.86
CA SER A 618 -39.76 -0.96 -9.25
C SER A 618 -38.85 -0.81 -8.04
N ALA A 619 -38.12 0.30 -7.97
CA ALA A 619 -37.22 0.60 -6.85
C ALA A 619 -37.99 0.71 -5.52
N PRO A 620 -37.51 0.09 -4.43
CA PRO A 620 -38.01 0.40 -3.09
C PRO A 620 -37.60 1.83 -2.69
N GLU A 621 -38.31 2.44 -1.74
CA GLU A 621 -37.88 3.73 -1.18
C GLU A 621 -36.59 3.55 -0.37
N PRO A 622 -35.54 4.35 -0.62
CA PRO A 622 -34.30 4.28 0.16
C PRO A 622 -34.48 4.92 1.54
N GLU A 623 -33.92 4.30 2.57
CA GLU A 623 -33.95 4.84 3.94
C GLU A 623 -33.06 6.07 4.09
N VAL A 624 -31.99 6.15 3.30
CA VAL A 624 -31.02 7.23 3.30
C VAL A 624 -30.87 7.74 1.87
N GLY A 625 -31.21 9.01 1.65
CA GLY A 625 -31.07 9.66 0.34
C GLY A 625 -29.71 10.35 0.13
N HIS A 626 -28.98 10.66 1.20
CA HIS A 626 -27.67 11.29 1.17
C HIS A 626 -26.88 10.93 2.43
N SER A 627 -25.59 10.60 2.29
CA SER A 627 -24.70 10.22 3.38
C SER A 627 -23.34 10.91 3.24
N ALA A 628 -23.10 11.91 4.10
CA ALA A 628 -21.84 12.65 4.08
C ALA A 628 -20.61 11.74 4.26
N ALA A 629 -20.76 10.62 4.98
CA ALA A 629 -19.68 9.66 5.25
C ALA A 629 -19.10 8.99 3.99
N LEU A 630 -19.84 8.99 2.88
CA LEU A 630 -19.42 8.36 1.63
C LEU A 630 -18.42 9.21 0.83
N SER A 631 -18.41 10.53 1.04
CA SER A 631 -17.42 11.44 0.43
C SER A 631 -16.02 11.25 1.05
N LEU A 632 -14.96 11.45 0.26
CA LEU A 632 -13.58 11.51 0.75
C LEU A 632 -13.37 12.67 1.74
N LEU A 633 -14.23 13.69 1.70
CA LEU A 633 -14.14 14.88 2.55
C LEU A 633 -14.60 14.63 3.99
N ALA A 634 -15.28 13.51 4.25
CA ALA A 634 -15.83 13.18 5.56
C ALA A 634 -14.76 12.93 6.63
N ARG A 635 -13.55 12.55 6.22
CA ARG A 635 -12.46 12.14 7.11
C ARG A 635 -11.17 12.87 6.72
N PRO A 636 -11.03 14.18 7.00
CA PRO A 636 -9.91 14.99 6.53
C PRO A 636 -8.58 14.76 7.30
N GLY A 637 -8.56 13.87 8.30
CA GLY A 637 -7.40 13.66 9.17
C GLY A 637 -7.26 14.77 10.21
N ASP A 638 -6.02 15.08 10.60
CA ASP A 638 -5.71 16.09 11.63
C ASP A 638 -5.65 17.54 11.10
N GLY A 639 -5.85 17.74 9.80
CA GLY A 639 -5.74 19.06 9.17
C GLY A 639 -4.32 19.64 9.18
N GLY A 640 -3.30 18.79 9.28
CA GLY A 640 -1.88 19.16 9.26
C GLY A 640 -1.16 18.80 7.95
N ILE A 641 0.16 19.01 7.94
CA ILE A 641 1.06 18.65 6.83
C ILE A 641 2.02 17.53 7.18
N ARG A 642 1.81 16.87 8.32
CA ARG A 642 2.68 15.79 8.79
C ARG A 642 2.68 14.67 7.75
N THR A 643 3.87 14.15 7.42
CA THR A 643 4.12 13.14 6.38
C THR A 643 3.88 13.56 4.93
N ARG A 644 3.43 14.80 4.66
CA ARG A 644 3.31 15.33 3.28
C ARG A 644 4.70 15.61 2.71
N LYS A 645 4.92 15.26 1.44
CA LYS A 645 6.19 15.46 0.73
C LYS A 645 6.16 16.81 -0.02
N ILE A 646 7.03 17.75 0.34
CA ILE A 646 7.02 19.14 -0.17
C ILE A 646 8.34 19.43 -0.89
N ALA A 647 8.26 19.89 -2.13
CA ALA A 647 9.42 20.33 -2.90
C ALA A 647 9.80 21.78 -2.57
N VAL A 648 11.09 22.06 -2.43
CA VAL A 648 11.65 23.42 -2.41
C VAL A 648 12.54 23.55 -3.63
N LEU A 649 12.16 24.42 -4.57
CA LEU A 649 12.84 24.52 -5.85
C LEU A 649 14.11 25.37 -5.71
N VAL A 650 15.25 24.83 -6.14
CA VAL A 650 16.57 25.47 -5.96
C VAL A 650 17.36 25.46 -7.26
N ALA A 651 18.14 26.51 -7.50
CA ALA A 651 19.10 26.62 -8.59
C ALA A 651 20.25 27.55 -8.16
N ASP A 652 21.30 27.66 -8.98
CA ASP A 652 22.39 28.60 -8.72
C ASP A 652 21.85 30.04 -8.62
N GLY A 653 22.27 30.75 -7.57
CA GLY A 653 21.83 32.10 -7.25
C GLY A 653 20.54 32.19 -6.43
N VAL A 654 20.05 31.09 -5.85
CA VAL A 654 18.89 31.09 -4.94
C VAL A 654 19.22 31.78 -3.61
N ASP A 655 18.25 32.40 -2.96
CA ASP A 655 18.37 32.80 -1.56
C ASP A 655 18.36 31.55 -0.65
N GLY A 656 19.56 31.01 -0.42
CA GLY A 656 19.72 29.80 0.37
C GLY A 656 19.29 29.94 1.82
N GLN A 657 19.35 31.15 2.39
CA GLN A 657 18.89 31.39 3.76
C GLN A 657 17.36 31.28 3.83
N ALA A 658 16.64 31.92 2.90
CA ALA A 658 15.19 31.84 2.83
C ALA A 658 14.70 30.41 2.51
N ALA A 659 15.36 29.72 1.57
CA ALA A 659 15.05 28.34 1.20
C ALA A 659 15.18 27.39 2.42
N MET A 660 16.31 27.45 3.13
CA MET A 660 16.57 26.56 4.27
C MET A 660 15.73 26.89 5.50
N GLN A 661 15.45 28.18 5.77
CA GLN A 661 14.53 28.57 6.84
C GLN A 661 13.11 28.03 6.60
N THR A 662 12.63 28.14 5.35
CA THR A 662 11.32 27.61 4.97
C THR A 662 11.29 26.09 5.08
N ALA A 663 12.32 25.41 4.59
CA ALA A 663 12.46 23.97 4.70
C ALA A 663 12.45 23.50 6.17
N GLN A 664 13.28 24.07 7.03
CA GLN A 664 13.34 23.72 8.45
C GLN A 664 12.01 23.97 9.18
N ALA A 665 11.29 25.04 8.82
CA ALA A 665 10.02 25.34 9.43
C ALA A 665 8.90 24.35 9.02
N LEU A 666 8.92 23.88 7.78
CA LEU A 666 8.03 22.80 7.30
C LEU A 666 8.38 21.44 7.93
N ILE A 667 9.67 21.11 8.02
CA ILE A 667 10.16 19.91 8.72
C ILE A 667 9.75 19.92 10.19
N GLY A 668 9.84 21.09 10.86
CA GLY A 668 9.36 21.26 12.24
C GLY A 668 7.85 21.06 12.43
N LYS A 669 7.08 21.01 11.33
CA LYS A 669 5.65 20.65 11.30
C LYS A 669 5.40 19.22 10.81
N GLY A 670 6.47 18.45 10.58
CA GLY A 670 6.43 17.03 10.23
C GLY A 670 6.34 16.74 8.73
N ALA A 671 6.53 17.73 7.85
CA ALA A 671 6.59 17.47 6.41
C ALA A 671 7.94 16.86 6.01
N VAL A 672 7.93 16.07 4.94
CA VAL A 672 9.13 15.54 4.28
C VAL A 672 9.54 16.53 3.19
N VAL A 673 10.54 17.35 3.46
CA VAL A 673 11.01 18.37 2.50
C VAL A 673 12.13 17.80 1.63
N ARG A 674 12.09 18.13 0.34
CA ARG A 674 13.12 17.79 -0.65
C ARG A 674 13.60 19.06 -1.35
N LEU A 675 14.92 19.20 -1.57
CA LEU A 675 15.47 20.27 -2.38
C LEU A 675 15.55 19.78 -3.83
N VAL A 676 14.75 20.38 -4.71
CA VAL A 676 14.62 19.95 -6.11
C VAL A 676 15.29 20.98 -7.02
N GLY A 677 16.34 20.58 -7.73
CA GLY A 677 17.08 21.47 -8.63
C GLY A 677 17.16 20.98 -10.07
N GLN A 678 17.94 21.69 -10.88
CA GLN A 678 18.21 21.28 -12.27
C GLN A 678 19.07 20.00 -12.34
N HIS A 679 19.86 19.78 -11.29
CA HIS A 679 20.60 18.55 -11.05
C HIS A 679 20.64 18.27 -9.54
N VAL A 680 20.98 17.03 -9.18
CA VAL A 680 21.32 16.68 -7.81
C VAL A 680 22.72 17.19 -7.47
N GLY A 681 23.03 17.33 -6.18
CA GLY A 681 24.31 17.80 -5.67
C GLY A 681 24.36 19.30 -5.40
N LEU A 682 25.57 19.84 -5.38
CA LEU A 682 25.82 21.20 -4.89
C LEU A 682 25.41 22.28 -5.89
N LEU A 683 24.68 23.27 -5.39
CA LEU A 683 24.29 24.51 -6.06
C LEU A 683 24.85 25.71 -5.27
N GLU A 684 25.29 26.75 -5.97
CA GLU A 684 25.83 27.96 -5.34
C GLU A 684 24.71 28.98 -5.07
N ALA A 685 24.35 29.20 -3.80
CA ALA A 685 23.37 30.21 -3.41
C ALA A 685 23.90 31.64 -3.62
N ALA A 686 23.01 32.63 -3.69
CA ALA A 686 23.36 34.03 -3.96
C ALA A 686 24.41 34.64 -3.00
N ALA A 687 24.47 34.16 -1.76
CA ALA A 687 25.44 34.59 -0.75
C ALA A 687 26.75 33.76 -0.74
N GLY A 688 26.97 32.92 -1.76
CA GLY A 688 28.14 32.03 -1.91
C GLY A 688 28.09 30.76 -1.05
N GLN A 689 26.95 30.46 -0.41
CA GLN A 689 26.75 29.23 0.37
C GLN A 689 26.37 28.09 -0.58
N SER A 690 26.86 26.87 -0.36
CA SER A 690 26.40 25.72 -1.14
C SER A 690 25.13 25.09 -0.54
N LEU A 691 24.16 24.78 -1.39
CA LEU A 691 22.99 23.94 -1.07
C LEU A 691 23.11 22.59 -1.78
N ASP A 692 22.76 21.49 -1.12
CA ASP A 692 22.81 20.15 -1.70
C ASP A 692 21.41 19.70 -2.11
N ALA A 693 21.09 19.83 -3.41
CA ALA A 693 19.84 19.34 -3.97
C ALA A 693 19.87 17.81 -4.02
N ASP A 694 18.90 17.18 -3.38
CA ASP A 694 18.82 15.72 -3.32
C ASP A 694 17.95 15.17 -4.46
N ALA A 695 17.13 16.00 -5.10
CA ALA A 695 16.26 15.66 -6.22
C ALA A 695 16.50 16.60 -7.42
N SER A 696 16.19 16.12 -8.61
CA SER A 696 16.14 16.94 -9.82
C SER A 696 14.75 16.94 -10.43
N PHE A 697 14.42 17.96 -11.23
CA PHE A 697 13.14 18.01 -11.94
C PHE A 697 12.90 16.77 -12.83
N GLN A 698 13.97 16.16 -13.35
CA GLN A 698 13.90 14.98 -14.20
C GLN A 698 13.66 13.68 -13.42
N ASN A 699 14.36 13.48 -12.29
CA ASN A 699 14.25 12.23 -11.54
C ASN A 699 13.06 12.23 -10.57
N SER A 700 12.59 13.42 -10.20
CA SER A 700 11.52 13.62 -9.23
C SER A 700 10.52 14.64 -9.78
N PRO A 701 9.66 14.25 -10.74
CA PRO A 701 8.65 15.16 -11.28
C PRO A 701 7.63 15.57 -10.21
N SER A 702 6.89 16.65 -10.46
CA SER A 702 5.95 17.28 -9.52
C SER A 702 4.89 16.34 -8.97
N VAL A 703 4.52 15.32 -9.73
CA VAL A 703 3.51 14.31 -9.35
C VAL A 703 3.91 13.50 -8.12
N LEU A 704 5.20 13.47 -7.75
CA LEU A 704 5.69 12.80 -6.54
C LEU A 704 5.57 13.66 -5.27
N PHE A 705 5.15 14.92 -5.38
CA PHE A 705 5.06 15.89 -4.30
C PHE A 705 3.62 16.32 -4.01
N ASP A 706 3.31 16.66 -2.76
CA ASP A 706 2.02 17.20 -2.34
C ASP A 706 1.91 18.71 -2.56
N ALA A 707 3.03 19.44 -2.57
CA ALA A 707 3.10 20.89 -2.75
C ALA A 707 4.52 21.36 -3.10
N ALA A 708 4.69 22.63 -3.47
CA ALA A 708 6.02 23.22 -3.66
C ALA A 708 6.17 24.66 -3.16
N VAL A 709 7.42 24.99 -2.83
CA VAL A 709 7.91 26.32 -2.50
C VAL A 709 8.91 26.77 -3.58
N VAL A 710 8.75 27.99 -4.07
CA VAL A 710 9.67 28.70 -4.96
C VAL A 710 10.31 29.85 -4.16
N PRO A 711 11.53 29.65 -3.63
CA PRO A 711 12.26 30.68 -2.89
C PRO A 711 12.64 31.89 -3.77
N ASP A 712 13.12 32.95 -3.12
CA ASP A 712 13.65 34.14 -3.81
C ASP A 712 15.05 33.86 -4.40
N GLY A 713 15.55 34.77 -5.24
CA GLY A 713 16.86 34.71 -5.88
C GLY A 713 16.76 34.90 -7.40
N ALA A 714 16.97 36.14 -7.86
CA ALA A 714 16.73 36.51 -9.27
C ALA A 714 17.48 35.64 -10.29
N ALA A 715 18.75 35.32 -10.03
CA ALA A 715 19.56 34.49 -10.93
C ALA A 715 19.04 33.03 -10.98
N ALA A 716 18.62 32.48 -9.83
CA ALA A 716 18.01 31.16 -9.80
C ALA A 716 16.68 31.15 -10.56
N ILE A 717 15.83 32.17 -10.37
CA ILE A 717 14.55 32.24 -11.08
C ILE A 717 14.76 32.43 -12.59
N GLU A 718 15.75 33.22 -13.02
CA GLU A 718 16.10 33.33 -14.43
C GLU A 718 16.51 31.96 -15.02
N ALA A 719 17.35 31.22 -14.30
CA ALA A 719 17.76 29.87 -14.70
C ALA A 719 16.57 28.89 -14.78
N LEU A 720 15.68 28.92 -13.78
CA LEU A 720 14.48 28.08 -13.74
C LEU A 720 13.46 28.46 -14.83
N CYS A 721 13.31 29.75 -15.15
CA CYS A 721 12.46 30.20 -16.26
C CYS A 721 12.97 29.74 -17.63
N ALA A 722 14.27 29.48 -17.76
CA ALA A 722 14.88 28.93 -18.96
C ALA A 722 14.82 27.39 -19.04
N ASP A 723 14.37 26.72 -17.98
CA ASP A 723 14.30 25.26 -17.89
C ASP A 723 12.87 24.75 -18.14
N GLY A 724 12.70 24.02 -19.24
CA GLY A 724 11.41 23.43 -19.61
C GLY A 724 10.84 22.48 -18.54
N PHE A 725 11.70 21.74 -17.83
CA PHE A 725 11.26 20.82 -16.78
C PHE A 725 10.78 21.56 -15.54
N ALA A 726 11.42 22.68 -15.17
CA ALA A 726 10.96 23.52 -14.05
C ALA A 726 9.60 24.17 -14.36
N LEU A 727 9.40 24.65 -15.60
CA LEU A 727 8.12 25.19 -16.04
C LEU A 727 7.02 24.12 -16.05
N GLU A 728 7.31 22.92 -16.56
CA GLU A 728 6.37 21.79 -16.53
C GLU A 728 6.04 21.36 -15.10
N PHE A 729 7.02 21.35 -14.20
CA PHE A 729 6.83 21.06 -12.78
C PHE A 729 5.78 21.98 -12.15
N ILE A 730 5.86 23.29 -12.38
CA ILE A 730 4.88 24.27 -11.88
C ILE A 730 3.51 24.10 -12.54
N ARG A 731 3.46 23.88 -13.86
CA ARG A 731 2.20 23.65 -14.59
C ARG A 731 1.45 22.45 -14.05
N ASP A 732 2.15 21.32 -13.87
CA ASP A 732 1.54 20.10 -13.35
C ASP A 732 1.07 20.26 -11.90
N LEU A 733 1.86 20.91 -11.02
CA LEU A 733 1.38 21.22 -9.66
C LEU A 733 0.08 22.03 -9.69
N PHE A 734 0.02 23.06 -10.54
CA PHE A 734 -1.15 23.90 -10.66
C PHE A 734 -2.36 23.13 -11.19
N ARG A 735 -2.20 22.40 -12.32
CA ARG A 735 -3.23 21.55 -12.94
C ARG A 735 -3.77 20.50 -11.99
N HIS A 736 -2.90 19.91 -11.17
CA HIS A 736 -3.29 18.90 -10.20
C HIS A 736 -3.82 19.50 -8.90
N GLY A 737 -4.11 20.81 -8.84
CA GLY A 737 -4.71 21.46 -7.67
C GLY A 737 -3.81 21.51 -6.44
N LYS A 738 -2.47 21.43 -6.58
CA LYS A 738 -1.52 21.39 -5.46
C LYS A 738 -1.10 22.78 -5.01
N SER A 739 -0.77 22.92 -3.73
CA SER A 739 -0.44 24.24 -3.15
C SER A 739 0.94 24.74 -3.60
N LEU A 740 1.05 26.04 -3.88
CA LEU A 740 2.28 26.71 -4.32
C LEU A 740 2.56 27.92 -3.41
N LEU A 741 3.80 28.05 -2.93
CA LEU A 741 4.30 29.24 -2.25
C LEU A 741 5.40 29.89 -3.10
N ALA A 742 5.20 31.12 -3.55
CA ALA A 742 6.22 31.88 -4.28
C ALA A 742 6.68 33.09 -3.47
N ILE A 743 8.00 33.19 -3.26
CA ILE A 743 8.64 34.23 -2.43
C ILE A 743 9.47 35.15 -3.33
N GLY A 744 9.26 36.47 -3.21
CA GLY A 744 10.05 37.48 -3.93
C GLY A 744 10.03 37.27 -5.45
N ALA A 745 11.20 37.10 -6.07
CA ALA A 745 11.35 36.83 -7.50
C ALA A 745 10.66 35.54 -7.95
N GLY A 746 10.38 34.59 -7.05
CA GLY A 746 9.73 33.32 -7.37
C GLY A 746 8.38 33.46 -8.09
N ARG A 747 7.70 34.61 -7.95
CA ARG A 747 6.46 34.92 -8.69
C ARG A 747 6.65 34.87 -10.20
N GLN A 748 7.82 35.28 -10.70
CA GLN A 748 8.12 35.33 -12.13
C GLN A 748 8.14 33.92 -12.75
N LEU A 749 8.58 32.90 -12.01
CA LEU A 749 8.55 31.51 -12.50
C LEU A 749 7.11 31.04 -12.73
N LEU A 750 6.19 31.39 -11.83
CA LEU A 750 4.77 31.04 -11.96
C LEU A 750 4.12 31.77 -13.14
N GLU A 751 4.41 33.05 -13.33
CA GLU A 751 3.95 33.82 -14.51
C GLU A 751 4.46 33.19 -15.81
N GLN A 752 5.74 32.84 -15.87
CA GLN A 752 6.36 32.20 -17.03
C GLN A 752 5.78 30.79 -17.30
N ALA A 753 5.36 30.08 -16.25
CA ALA A 753 4.66 28.82 -16.36
C ALA A 753 3.21 28.97 -16.86
N GLY A 754 2.66 30.19 -16.88
CA GLY A 754 1.30 30.50 -17.31
C GLY A 754 0.27 30.50 -16.17
N VAL A 755 0.71 30.50 -14.91
CA VAL A 755 -0.19 30.49 -13.74
C VAL A 755 -0.88 31.87 -13.60
N PRO A 756 -2.22 31.93 -13.51
CA PRO A 756 -2.95 33.19 -13.37
C PRO A 756 -2.81 33.74 -11.95
N LEU A 757 -1.92 34.72 -11.74
CA LEU A 757 -1.67 35.31 -10.41
C LEU A 757 -2.71 36.36 -9.97
N ALA A 758 -3.57 36.82 -10.87
CA ALA A 758 -4.52 37.91 -10.60
C ALA A 758 -5.83 37.43 -9.96
N ASP A 759 -6.14 36.15 -10.10
CA ASP A 759 -7.39 35.55 -9.61
C ASP A 759 -7.23 35.14 -8.12
N PRO A 760 -8.25 35.34 -7.27
CA PRO A 760 -8.22 34.83 -5.90
C PRO A 760 -8.08 33.30 -5.88
N ASP A 761 -6.96 32.80 -5.35
CA ASP A 761 -6.63 31.38 -5.30
C ASP A 761 -6.11 31.00 -3.91
N PRO A 762 -6.88 30.22 -3.11
CA PRO A 762 -6.49 29.87 -1.74
C PRO A 762 -5.34 28.86 -1.67
N GLY A 763 -4.97 28.23 -2.78
CA GLY A 763 -3.83 27.34 -2.88
C GLY A 763 -2.54 28.02 -3.34
N LEU A 764 -2.61 29.31 -3.68
CA LEU A 764 -1.49 30.07 -4.20
C LEU A 764 -1.11 31.16 -3.20
N VAL A 765 0.05 30.98 -2.56
CA VAL A 765 0.56 31.93 -1.56
C VAL A 765 1.69 32.74 -2.18
N LEU A 766 1.46 34.04 -2.36
CA LEU A 766 2.45 34.99 -2.84
C LEU A 766 2.98 35.80 -1.66
N ALA A 767 4.29 35.81 -1.45
CA ALA A 767 4.92 36.53 -0.34
C ALA A 767 6.13 37.33 -0.80
N ASP A 768 6.42 38.45 -0.15
CA ASP A 768 7.62 39.24 -0.44
C ASP A 768 8.86 38.71 0.31
N SER A 769 8.66 37.92 1.36
CA SER A 769 9.74 37.29 2.15
C SER A 769 9.26 35.99 2.82
N ALA A 770 10.21 35.15 3.28
CA ALA A 770 9.97 33.87 3.96
C ALA A 770 9.43 34.03 5.41
N GLY A 771 8.45 34.90 5.63
CA GLY A 771 7.90 35.21 6.94
C GLY A 771 6.93 34.15 7.48
N LYS A 772 6.76 34.13 8.81
CA LYS A 772 5.78 33.27 9.51
C LYS A 772 4.34 33.33 8.94
N PRO A 773 3.79 34.50 8.55
CA PRO A 773 2.43 34.56 8.01
C PRO A 773 2.28 33.80 6.68
N ALA A 774 3.24 33.96 5.75
CA ALA A 774 3.24 33.26 4.47
C ALA A 774 3.30 31.75 4.66
N LEU A 775 4.19 31.29 5.55
CA LEU A 775 4.30 29.88 5.88
C LEU A 775 3.01 29.33 6.52
N ALA A 776 2.38 30.08 7.42
CA ALA A 776 1.13 29.65 8.05
C ALA A 776 0.00 29.50 7.01
N SER A 777 -0.14 30.46 6.08
CA SER A 777 -1.11 30.37 4.97
C SER A 777 -0.81 29.18 4.06
N PHE A 778 0.47 28.95 3.73
CA PHE A 778 0.86 27.81 2.91
C PHE A 778 0.55 26.47 3.58
N ILE A 779 0.83 26.33 4.89
CA ILE A 779 0.48 25.12 5.65
C ILE A 779 -1.02 24.87 5.62
N GLN A 780 -1.85 25.91 5.81
CA GLN A 780 -3.30 25.80 5.73
C GLN A 780 -3.77 25.41 4.32
N ALA A 781 -3.14 25.94 3.28
CA ALA A 781 -3.44 25.57 1.90
C ALA A 781 -3.11 24.09 1.61
N VAL A 782 -1.95 23.61 2.06
CA VAL A 782 -1.53 22.19 1.90
C VAL A 782 -2.45 21.26 2.70
N ALA A 783 -2.89 21.66 3.90
CA ALA A 783 -3.79 20.88 4.74
C ALA A 783 -5.17 20.64 4.12
N ARG A 784 -5.61 21.48 3.16
CA ARG A 784 -6.81 21.22 2.35
C ARG A 784 -6.65 20.08 1.35
N HIS A 785 -5.44 19.51 1.24
CA HIS A 785 -5.03 18.50 0.26
C HIS A 785 -4.98 19.02 -1.18
N ARG A 786 -6.10 19.56 -1.71
CA ARG A 786 -6.22 20.08 -3.08
C ARG A 786 -7.15 21.30 -3.18
N HIS A 787 -7.05 21.99 -4.31
CA HIS A 787 -7.85 23.17 -4.68
C HIS A 787 -8.61 22.90 -5.99
N PRO A 788 -9.72 22.12 -5.95
CA PRO A 788 -10.49 21.72 -7.13
C PRO A 788 -11.12 22.90 -7.89
N GLU A 789 -11.23 24.07 -7.27
CA GLU A 789 -11.62 25.32 -7.95
C GLU A 789 -10.71 25.70 -9.14
N ARG A 790 -9.52 25.10 -9.25
CA ARG A 790 -8.60 25.27 -10.38
C ARG A 790 -8.86 24.31 -11.53
N GLU A 791 -9.60 23.23 -11.31
CA GLU A 791 -9.82 22.19 -12.31
C GLU A 791 -10.72 22.75 -13.43
N THR A 792 -10.24 22.64 -14.66
CA THR A 792 -10.99 23.05 -15.85
C THR A 792 -10.82 21.99 -16.92
N ASP A 793 -11.86 21.77 -17.72
CA ASP A 793 -11.81 20.93 -18.91
C ASP A 793 -12.16 21.75 -20.17
N PRO A 794 -11.23 21.95 -21.13
CA PRO A 794 -9.82 21.53 -21.08
C PRO A 794 -9.02 22.30 -20.01
N PRO A 795 -7.86 21.77 -19.55
CA PRO A 795 -7.00 22.45 -18.58
C PRO A 795 -6.48 23.78 -19.13
N LYS A 796 -6.58 24.86 -18.33
CA LYS A 796 -6.19 26.22 -18.72
C LYS A 796 -4.68 26.46 -18.79
N VAL A 797 -3.96 25.97 -17.79
CA VAL A 797 -2.48 26.06 -17.66
C VAL A 797 -1.87 24.82 -18.25
#